data_AF-A0AAU1NXD6-F1
#
_entry.id   AF-A0AAU1NXD6-F1
#
_cell.length_a   1.000
_cell.length_b   1.000
_cell.length_c   1.000
_cell.angle_alpha   90.00
_cell.angle_beta   90.00
_cell.angle_gamma   90.00
#
_symmetry.space_group_name_H-M   'P 1'
#
loop_
_entity.id
_entity.type
_entity.pdbx_description
1 polymer ?
#
loop_
_entity_poly.entity_id
_entity_poly.type
_entity_poly.pdbx_seq_one_letter_code
_entity_poly.pdbx_strand_id
1 'polypeptide(L)'
;MLSPNLSSRTSPPGRPVPTSRLSPYTGWNRAEWEGAADELLLAVRPYASPRHGLINLPGYRPSWSGPRSDGLEGYARTWLLAAFRVAGAEGDDPHGFLPRYAEGLTAGTSPSAEEAGPGDADRWPRITETPQALVESASVALGLRLTRPWLWETLDSRTQQQAVDWLLPALGPSPVNNNWWLFGLTVAGFLQDAGIETDRARQTIDRALERIEEWWLGDGWYSDGPNRSFDHYNAWAMHFYPVLHAHLGGDKELLARYGPRLHAHLDAYTRMFGADGAPMPYGRSLSYRFAAAAAPWLGAMTGHTPLTPGATRRLASGTLRYFLDRDADPEAGRGPLAPVAPVTPVAPAVPSLLARRRATSTTGATDEHGLLTLGWHGPYEPIIQPYSGPASPYWASKGFLGLLMPPGHPVWAAAEEPLPAETADAVTVLDPPAILIQSTATDGLVRLHNHGSNHVGEGDDPGYSRYAYSTRTGFTSRGFTSAGFTSAVRTGTDTGRPTGSVSSAAPASSTVPASSAAPASSALPTAPTGPPASPCDNHFALVIDGEPTPRGPAAPLASGPDWVASVTEPLPGVRIVSATVVHGRAELRAHLVVGADAGTPVCQTGWAIATTSASGAATTTATATGTGATPTATPDEATPQTALAPPAPAGPTASQLPTDLTAQLHPVHGYTGRARQLGAGSTLFGPASRILALDGVTTAPESLFVSLASLTAEPDPAPAAALADIHVSDPRTINVTWQDSTATVLHLPELPHPPGHQQLPQLPQLPQPPEER
;
A
#
# COMPACT_ATOMS: atom_id res chain seq x y z
N MET A 1 -56.79 32.96 11.29
CA MET A 1 -57.97 32.22 11.85
C MET A 1 -58.20 31.05 10.91
N LEU A 2 -58.03 29.77 11.25
CA LEU A 2 -58.09 29.03 12.51
C LEU A 2 -56.97 27.96 12.58
N SER A 3 -56.47 27.69 13.78
CA SER A 3 -55.61 26.54 14.14
C SER A 3 -56.46 25.48 14.91
N PRO A 4 -55.89 24.44 15.57
CA PRO A 4 -55.35 23.18 15.03
C PRO A 4 -55.90 21.94 15.79
N ASN A 5 -55.55 20.71 15.40
CA ASN A 5 -55.20 19.59 16.31
C ASN A 5 -55.13 18.25 15.56
N LEU A 6 -53.92 17.69 15.42
CA LEU A 6 -53.70 16.25 15.40
C LEU A 6 -52.32 16.01 16.02
N SER A 7 -52.33 15.53 17.27
CA SER A 7 -51.13 15.14 18.01
C SER A 7 -50.42 13.98 17.31
N SER A 8 -49.21 14.22 16.81
CA SER A 8 -48.24 13.17 16.51
C SER A 8 -47.74 12.58 17.82
N ARG A 9 -48.14 11.34 18.15
CA ARG A 9 -47.45 10.54 19.15
C ARG A 9 -46.06 10.24 18.61
N THR A 10 -45.05 10.96 19.11
CA THR A 10 -43.66 10.57 18.98
C THR A 10 -43.44 9.28 19.76
N SER A 11 -43.10 8.21 19.05
CA SER A 11 -42.51 7.02 19.68
C SER A 11 -41.29 7.46 20.49
N PRO A 12 -41.06 6.92 21.70
CA PRO A 12 -39.84 7.22 22.43
C PRO A 12 -38.63 6.87 21.56
N PRO A 13 -37.53 7.65 21.60
CA PRO A 13 -36.32 7.29 20.89
C PRO A 13 -35.94 5.87 21.32
N GLY A 14 -35.92 4.96 20.35
CA GLY A 14 -35.51 3.58 20.58
C GLY A 14 -34.18 3.59 21.32
N ARG A 15 -34.08 2.76 22.36
CA ARG A 15 -32.84 2.59 23.12
C ARG A 15 -31.69 2.40 22.13
N PRO A 16 -30.57 3.15 22.23
CA PRO A 16 -29.46 3.03 21.30
C PRO A 16 -29.06 1.56 21.17
N VAL A 17 -28.99 1.05 19.94
CA VAL A 17 -28.50 -0.30 19.71
C VAL A 17 -27.06 -0.34 20.24
N PRO A 18 -26.71 -1.24 21.16
CA PRO A 18 -25.35 -1.31 21.69
C PRO A 18 -24.34 -1.45 20.56
N THR A 19 -23.21 -0.74 20.64
CA THR A 19 -22.11 -0.80 19.65
C THR A 19 -21.68 -2.24 19.34
N SER A 20 -21.71 -3.12 20.35
CA SER A 20 -21.40 -4.55 20.19
C SER A 20 -22.35 -5.32 19.27
N ARG A 21 -23.58 -4.83 19.04
CA ARG A 21 -24.52 -5.42 18.09
C ARG A 21 -24.38 -4.87 16.67
N LEU A 22 -23.92 -3.62 16.52
CA LEU A 22 -23.67 -3.04 15.20
C LEU A 22 -22.30 -3.42 14.66
N SER A 23 -21.28 -3.47 15.51
CA SER A 23 -19.90 -3.80 15.09
C SER A 23 -19.42 -5.09 15.76
N PRO A 24 -20.03 -6.25 15.45
CA PRO A 24 -19.68 -7.53 16.06
C PRO A 24 -18.25 -8.00 15.78
N TYR A 25 -17.59 -7.49 14.73
CA TYR A 25 -16.22 -7.92 14.39
C TYR A 25 -15.16 -6.94 14.90
N THR A 26 -15.37 -5.65 14.68
CA THR A 26 -14.36 -4.63 14.99
C THR A 26 -14.59 -3.98 16.35
N GLY A 27 -15.86 -3.84 16.75
CA GLY A 27 -16.28 -3.02 17.88
C GLY A 27 -16.26 -1.51 17.59
N TRP A 28 -15.91 -1.07 16.38
CA TRP A 28 -15.76 0.35 16.03
C TRP A 28 -17.02 0.90 15.37
N ASN A 29 -17.48 2.04 15.87
CA ASN A 29 -18.50 2.90 15.29
C ASN A 29 -17.88 4.25 14.90
N ARG A 30 -18.73 5.19 14.48
CA ARG A 30 -18.28 6.52 14.03
C ARG A 30 -17.49 7.28 15.10
N ALA A 31 -17.87 7.18 16.37
CA ALA A 31 -17.21 7.90 17.46
C ALA A 31 -15.76 7.42 17.67
N GLU A 32 -15.45 6.14 17.48
CA GLU A 32 -14.07 5.65 17.50
C GLU A 32 -13.25 6.22 16.33
N TRP A 33 -13.87 6.38 15.15
CA TRP A 33 -13.23 7.04 14.00
C TRP A 33 -12.96 8.53 14.25
N GLU A 34 -13.93 9.26 14.81
CA GLU A 34 -13.77 10.66 15.21
C GLU A 34 -12.68 10.81 16.28
N GLY A 35 -12.68 9.93 17.29
CA GLY A 35 -11.65 9.90 18.32
C GLY A 35 -10.25 9.60 17.77
N ALA A 36 -10.11 8.64 16.87
CA ALA A 36 -8.84 8.34 16.21
C ALA A 36 -8.33 9.52 15.37
N ALA A 37 -9.21 10.21 14.64
CA ALA A 37 -8.87 11.42 13.89
C ALA A 37 -8.38 12.54 14.83
N ASP A 38 -9.14 12.81 15.90
CA ASP A 38 -8.78 13.82 16.90
C ASP A 38 -7.42 13.51 17.55
N GLU A 39 -7.18 12.25 17.91
CA GLU A 39 -5.92 11.82 18.53
C GLU A 39 -4.70 12.01 17.62
N LEU A 40 -4.81 11.64 16.34
CA LEU A 40 -3.74 11.84 15.35
C LEU A 40 -3.47 13.34 15.12
N LEU A 41 -4.52 14.16 15.04
CA LEU A 41 -4.39 15.61 14.87
C LEU A 41 -3.81 16.30 16.10
N LEU A 42 -4.17 15.84 17.31
CA LEU A 42 -3.63 16.37 18.56
C LEU A 42 -2.16 15.98 18.75
N ALA A 43 -1.76 14.77 18.34
CA ALA A 43 -0.39 14.27 18.47
C ALA A 43 0.63 15.11 17.68
N VAL A 44 0.24 15.66 16.52
CA VAL A 44 1.17 16.46 15.69
C VAL A 44 1.34 17.91 16.16
N ARG A 45 0.45 18.43 17.02
CA ARG A 45 0.46 19.84 17.44
C ARG A 45 1.77 20.35 18.03
N PRO A 46 2.47 19.59 18.90
CA PRO A 46 3.74 20.05 19.48
C PRO A 46 4.86 20.28 18.46
N TYR A 47 4.70 19.77 17.23
CA TYR A 47 5.70 19.81 16.17
C TYR A 47 5.42 20.90 15.13
N ALA A 48 4.38 21.71 15.35
CA ALA A 48 4.07 22.85 14.50
C ALA A 48 5.14 23.96 14.64
N SER A 49 5.47 24.62 13.54
CA SER A 49 6.27 25.85 13.55
C SER A 49 5.52 27.00 14.24
N PRO A 50 6.19 28.11 14.60
CA PRO A 50 5.62 29.14 15.47
C PRO A 50 4.28 29.73 15.02
N ARG A 51 4.04 29.85 13.71
CA ARG A 51 2.76 30.30 13.13
C ARG A 51 2.05 29.18 12.38
N HIS A 52 2.34 27.93 12.75
CA HIS A 52 1.67 26.73 12.26
C HIS A 52 1.80 26.46 10.76
N GLY A 53 2.73 27.11 10.04
CA GLY A 53 2.91 26.88 8.60
C GLY A 53 3.49 25.50 8.28
N LEU A 54 4.39 24.97 9.09
CA LEU A 54 5.00 23.65 8.91
C LEU A 54 4.69 22.77 10.11
N ILE A 55 4.63 21.46 9.90
CA ILE A 55 4.57 20.46 10.97
C ILE A 55 5.80 19.55 10.81
N ASN A 56 6.83 19.82 11.62
CA ASN A 56 8.14 19.20 11.51
C ASN A 56 8.24 17.95 12.40
N LEU A 57 7.70 16.84 11.91
CA LEU A 57 7.68 15.59 12.66
C LEU A 57 9.09 14.98 12.81
N PRO A 58 9.39 14.35 13.96
CA PRO A 58 10.66 13.67 14.18
C PRO A 58 10.75 12.42 13.29
N GLY A 59 11.95 12.11 12.81
CA GLY A 59 12.22 10.89 12.06
C GLY A 59 13.72 10.71 11.81
N TYR A 60 14.10 9.48 11.44
CA TYR A 60 15.51 9.10 11.29
C TYR A 60 16.14 9.59 9.97
N ARG A 61 15.33 10.07 9.01
CA ARG A 61 15.78 10.66 7.74
C ARG A 61 14.75 11.65 7.19
N PRO A 62 15.19 12.70 6.48
CA PRO A 62 14.30 13.51 5.64
C PRO A 62 13.94 12.77 4.35
N SER A 63 12.92 13.26 3.64
CA SER A 63 12.73 12.90 2.23
C SER A 63 13.85 13.49 1.36
N TRP A 64 13.97 13.01 0.14
CA TRP A 64 14.85 13.62 -0.88
C TRP A 64 14.50 15.08 -1.24
N SER A 65 13.31 15.58 -0.86
CA SER A 65 12.84 16.95 -1.10
C SER A 65 13.20 17.87 0.07
N GLY A 66 13.78 17.31 1.12
CA GLY A 66 14.37 18.01 2.25
C GLY A 66 13.39 18.41 3.35
N PRO A 67 13.90 18.79 4.54
CA PRO A 67 13.09 18.97 5.74
C PRO A 67 11.96 20.00 5.62
N ARG A 68 12.16 21.06 4.82
CA ARG A 68 11.11 22.08 4.63
C ARG A 68 9.93 21.53 3.81
N SER A 69 10.20 20.70 2.81
CA SER A 69 9.14 19.98 2.09
C SER A 69 8.42 18.99 3.01
N ASP A 70 9.17 18.29 3.88
CA ASP A 70 8.60 17.37 4.87
C ASP A 70 7.70 18.11 5.89
N GLY A 71 8.05 19.34 6.27
CA GLY A 71 7.22 20.19 7.11
C GLY A 71 5.90 20.62 6.44
N LEU A 72 5.94 20.96 5.15
CA LEU A 72 4.74 21.24 4.34
C LEU A 72 3.89 19.98 4.20
N GLU A 73 4.53 18.84 3.98
CA GLU A 73 3.89 17.53 3.93
C GLU A 73 3.12 17.25 5.23
N GLY A 74 3.74 17.53 6.38
CA GLY A 74 3.12 17.44 7.70
C GLY A 74 1.88 18.32 7.80
N TYR A 75 1.97 19.60 7.40
CA TYR A 75 0.82 20.51 7.36
C TYR A 75 -0.30 19.98 6.45
N ALA A 76 0.02 19.70 5.19
CA ALA A 76 -0.99 19.42 4.16
C ALA A 76 -1.74 18.11 4.41
N ARG A 77 -1.04 17.07 4.88
CA ARG A 77 -1.63 15.74 5.09
C ARG A 77 -2.47 15.67 6.36
N THR A 78 -2.07 16.39 7.40
CA THR A 78 -2.88 16.52 8.63
C THR A 78 -4.03 17.51 8.43
N TRP A 79 -3.85 18.55 7.62
CA TRP A 79 -4.93 19.44 7.18
C TRP A 79 -6.05 18.66 6.50
N LEU A 80 -5.70 17.71 5.63
CA LEU A 80 -6.69 16.85 4.97
C LEU A 80 -7.55 16.07 5.98
N LEU A 81 -6.94 15.54 7.06
CA LEU A 81 -7.66 14.86 8.13
C LEU A 81 -8.57 15.81 8.91
N ALA A 82 -8.06 16.99 9.27
CA ALA A 82 -8.84 18.03 9.94
C ALA A 82 -10.04 18.48 9.09
N ALA A 83 -9.85 18.62 7.78
CA ALA A 83 -10.91 18.97 6.86
C ALA A 83 -12.03 17.90 6.81
N PHE A 84 -11.69 16.61 6.72
CA PHE A 84 -12.70 15.54 6.81
C PHE A 84 -13.43 15.54 8.15
N ARG A 85 -12.69 15.73 9.25
CA ARG A 85 -13.23 15.70 10.61
C ARG A 85 -14.19 16.86 10.89
N VAL A 86 -13.87 18.07 10.42
CA VAL A 86 -14.68 19.27 10.66
C VAL A 86 -15.83 19.36 9.66
N ALA A 87 -15.60 19.10 8.37
CA ALA A 87 -16.67 19.10 7.37
C ALA A 87 -17.72 18.01 7.65
N GLY A 88 -17.28 16.82 8.07
CA GLY A 88 -18.16 15.74 8.52
C GLY A 88 -18.94 16.02 9.80
N ALA A 89 -18.55 17.05 10.55
CA ALA A 89 -19.25 17.54 11.74
C ALA A 89 -19.96 18.88 11.48
N GLU A 90 -20.18 19.23 10.21
CA GLU A 90 -20.89 20.45 9.78
C GLU A 90 -20.29 21.75 10.36
N GLY A 91 -18.97 21.77 10.53
CA GLY A 91 -18.23 22.91 11.06
C GLY A 91 -17.99 22.90 12.56
N ASP A 92 -18.50 21.90 13.30
CA ASP A 92 -18.16 21.72 14.70
C ASP A 92 -16.67 21.36 14.86
N ASP A 93 -15.94 22.25 15.52
CA ASP A 93 -14.48 22.18 15.69
C ASP A 93 -14.11 22.34 17.17
N PRO A 94 -14.42 21.34 18.03
CA PRO A 94 -14.24 21.43 19.48
C PRO A 94 -12.77 21.58 19.89
N HIS A 95 -11.84 21.21 19.01
CA HIS A 95 -10.40 21.30 19.28
C HIS A 95 -9.76 22.56 18.70
N GLY A 96 -10.49 23.37 17.93
CA GLY A 96 -9.96 24.56 17.26
C GLY A 96 -8.88 24.24 16.23
N PHE A 97 -9.12 23.24 15.38
CA PHE A 97 -8.27 22.91 14.23
C PHE A 97 -8.26 24.03 13.18
N LEU A 98 -9.43 24.51 12.73
CA LEU A 98 -9.54 25.46 11.61
C LEU A 98 -8.73 26.76 11.84
N PRO A 99 -8.80 27.43 13.01
CA PRO A 99 -8.03 28.66 13.23
C PRO A 99 -6.51 28.47 13.11
N ARG A 100 -5.99 27.31 13.55
CA ARG A 100 -4.55 27.00 13.46
C ARG A 100 -4.11 26.75 12.02
N TYR A 101 -4.91 26.00 11.26
CA TYR A 101 -4.63 25.78 9.85
C TYR A 101 -4.78 27.06 9.03
N ALA A 102 -5.72 27.95 9.39
CA ALA A 102 -5.84 29.28 8.78
C ALA A 102 -4.58 30.13 9.01
N GLU A 103 -4.07 30.20 10.25
CA GLU A 103 -2.83 30.90 10.55
C GLU A 103 -1.64 30.32 9.77
N GLY A 104 -1.54 28.99 9.73
CA GLY A 104 -0.52 28.28 8.96
C GLY A 104 -0.61 28.49 7.46
N LEU A 105 -1.82 28.61 6.90
CA LEU A 105 -2.05 28.91 5.49
C LEU A 105 -1.52 30.31 5.15
N THR A 106 -1.88 31.33 5.93
CA THR A 106 -1.37 32.70 5.77
C THR A 106 0.15 32.75 5.92
N ALA A 107 0.69 32.03 6.91
CA ALA A 107 2.12 32.02 7.17
C ALA A 107 2.92 31.30 6.07
N GLY A 108 2.44 30.15 5.64
CA GLY A 108 3.07 29.29 4.65
C GLY A 108 3.10 29.90 3.24
N THR A 109 2.04 30.61 2.86
CA THR A 109 1.87 31.18 1.51
C THR A 109 2.45 32.59 1.32
N SER A 110 3.22 33.09 2.30
CA SER A 110 3.79 34.44 2.25
C SER A 110 4.77 34.67 1.06
N PRO A 111 4.70 35.82 0.34
CA PRO A 111 5.34 36.00 -0.97
C PRO A 111 6.81 36.45 -1.02
N SER A 112 7.47 36.97 0.04
CA SER A 112 8.88 37.43 -0.09
C SER A 112 9.80 37.15 1.10
N ALA A 113 11.10 37.04 0.77
CA ALA A 113 12.21 36.93 1.71
C ALA A 113 12.82 38.29 2.12
N GLU A 114 12.25 39.42 1.66
CA GLU A 114 12.72 40.76 2.06
C GLU A 114 12.26 41.13 3.48
N GLU A 115 11.29 40.39 4.02
CA GLU A 115 11.00 40.30 5.45
C GLU A 115 11.75 39.11 6.08
N ALA A 116 13.06 38.98 5.85
CA ALA A 116 13.95 37.99 6.49
C ALA A 116 14.18 38.28 7.99
N GLY A 117 13.08 38.41 8.73
CA GLY A 117 13.00 38.16 10.14
C GLY A 117 12.48 36.74 10.41
N PRO A 118 12.02 36.42 11.64
CA PRO A 118 11.52 35.10 12.03
C PRO A 118 10.35 34.51 11.21
N GLY A 119 9.85 35.19 10.16
CA GLY A 119 8.81 34.71 9.24
C GLY A 119 9.25 33.67 8.21
N ASP A 120 10.54 33.44 8.00
CA ASP A 120 11.02 32.38 7.08
C ASP A 120 10.79 30.95 7.63
N ALA A 121 10.59 30.81 8.94
CA ALA A 121 10.46 29.51 9.60
C ALA A 121 9.16 28.75 9.26
N ASP A 122 8.10 29.46 8.83
CA ASP A 122 6.80 28.88 8.50
C ASP A 122 6.57 28.72 6.99
N ARG A 123 7.44 29.31 6.16
CA ARG A 123 7.17 29.50 4.73
C ARG A 123 7.26 28.19 3.95
N TRP A 124 6.27 27.96 3.09
CA TRP A 124 6.22 26.80 2.20
C TRP A 124 7.18 26.96 1.01
N PRO A 125 7.78 25.85 0.56
CA PRO A 125 8.45 25.86 -0.74
C PRO A 125 7.45 26.18 -1.85
N ARG A 126 7.89 26.90 -2.88
CA ARG A 126 7.05 27.14 -4.06
C ARG A 126 7.02 25.89 -4.93
N ILE A 127 5.88 25.62 -5.57
CA ILE A 127 5.72 24.50 -6.52
C ILE A 127 6.78 24.55 -7.64
N THR A 128 7.14 25.76 -8.09
CA THR A 128 8.16 25.97 -9.12
C THR A 128 9.59 25.72 -8.65
N GLU A 129 9.84 25.68 -7.34
CA GLU A 129 11.17 25.45 -6.76
C GLU A 129 11.33 24.01 -6.27
N THR A 130 10.25 23.45 -5.72
CA THR A 130 10.22 22.09 -5.17
C THR A 130 9.00 21.39 -5.77
N PRO A 131 9.18 20.59 -6.84
CA PRO A 131 8.06 19.92 -7.51
C PRO A 131 7.19 19.07 -6.58
N GLN A 132 7.76 18.52 -5.50
CA GLN A 132 7.01 17.79 -4.46
C GLN A 132 5.88 18.63 -3.84
N ALA A 133 6.00 19.96 -3.79
CA ALA A 133 4.92 20.82 -3.28
C ALA A 133 3.64 20.74 -4.14
N LEU A 134 3.71 20.28 -5.40
CA LEU A 134 2.52 19.97 -6.20
C LEU A 134 1.69 18.83 -5.58
N VAL A 135 2.34 17.85 -4.97
CA VAL A 135 1.65 16.72 -4.31
C VAL A 135 0.84 17.24 -3.14
N GLU A 136 1.47 18.10 -2.33
CA GLU A 136 0.87 18.60 -1.10
C GLU A 136 -0.18 19.69 -1.36
N SER A 137 -0.06 20.42 -2.48
CA SER A 137 -1.08 21.40 -2.90
C SER A 137 -2.45 20.77 -3.16
N ALA A 138 -2.50 19.51 -3.60
CA ALA A 138 -3.76 18.78 -3.75
C ALA A 138 -4.47 18.57 -2.41
N SER A 139 -3.74 18.24 -1.35
CA SER A 139 -4.29 18.08 0.00
C SER A 139 -4.75 19.43 0.57
N VAL A 140 -3.96 20.49 0.37
CA VAL A 140 -4.34 21.87 0.74
C VAL A 140 -5.64 22.28 0.04
N ALA A 141 -5.69 22.18 -1.29
CA ALA A 141 -6.85 22.57 -2.08
C ALA A 141 -8.10 21.73 -1.77
N LEU A 142 -7.95 20.42 -1.57
CA LEU A 142 -9.07 19.57 -1.19
C LEU A 142 -9.62 19.95 0.19
N GLY A 143 -8.76 20.20 1.17
CA GLY A 143 -9.22 20.64 2.48
C GLY A 143 -9.90 22.01 2.44
N LEU A 144 -9.38 22.96 1.64
CA LEU A 144 -10.02 24.26 1.41
C LEU A 144 -11.39 24.11 0.74
N ARG A 145 -11.51 23.21 -0.24
CA ARG A 145 -12.77 22.92 -0.93
C ARG A 145 -13.82 22.35 0.02
N LEU A 146 -13.43 21.37 0.85
CA LEU A 146 -14.32 20.70 1.80
C LEU A 146 -14.76 21.61 2.95
N THR A 147 -13.88 22.49 3.41
CA THR A 147 -14.14 23.39 4.54
C THR A 147 -14.55 24.80 4.11
N ARG A 148 -14.85 25.00 2.83
CA ARG A 148 -15.04 26.31 2.23
C ARG A 148 -15.96 27.25 3.03
N PRO A 149 -17.16 26.83 3.49
CA PRO A 149 -18.06 27.71 4.24
C PRO A 149 -17.52 28.15 5.62
N TRP A 150 -16.61 27.36 6.22
CA TRP A 150 -16.12 27.58 7.58
C TRP A 150 -14.71 28.16 7.65
N LEU A 151 -13.93 28.04 6.56
CA LEU A 151 -12.56 28.55 6.49
C LEU A 151 -12.39 29.49 5.30
N TRP A 152 -12.38 29.00 4.06
CA TRP A 152 -12.05 29.79 2.87
C TRP A 152 -12.83 31.10 2.76
N GLU A 153 -14.15 31.06 2.92
CA GLU A 153 -15.03 32.25 2.79
C GLU A 153 -14.90 33.24 3.95
N THR A 154 -14.25 32.84 5.05
CA THR A 154 -14.01 33.67 6.24
C THR A 154 -12.62 34.30 6.25
N LEU A 155 -11.71 33.84 5.40
CA LEU A 155 -10.36 34.38 5.27
C LEU A 155 -10.41 35.80 4.69
N ASP A 156 -9.48 36.65 5.12
CA ASP A 156 -9.31 37.96 4.52
C ASP A 156 -8.77 37.86 3.07
N SER A 157 -9.04 38.89 2.27
CA SER A 157 -8.68 38.89 0.84
C SER A 157 -7.18 38.76 0.59
N ARG A 158 -6.32 39.21 1.51
CA ARG A 158 -4.86 39.04 1.35
C ARG A 158 -4.48 37.59 1.51
N THR A 159 -4.97 36.91 2.55
CA THR A 159 -4.73 35.47 2.74
C THR A 159 -5.28 34.65 1.56
N GLN A 160 -6.50 34.95 1.09
CA GLN A 160 -7.06 34.29 -0.09
C GLN A 160 -6.16 34.46 -1.32
N GLN A 161 -5.70 35.68 -1.60
CA GLN A 161 -4.81 35.94 -2.73
C GLN A 161 -3.48 35.19 -2.61
N GLN A 162 -2.86 35.19 -1.42
CA GLN A 162 -1.60 34.46 -1.19
C GLN A 162 -1.74 32.96 -1.42
N ALA A 163 -2.83 32.36 -0.93
CA ALA A 163 -3.12 30.95 -1.16
C ALA A 163 -3.36 30.65 -2.65
N VAL A 164 -4.09 31.51 -3.35
CA VAL A 164 -4.28 31.39 -4.81
C VAL A 164 -2.94 31.45 -5.53
N ASP A 165 -2.12 32.47 -5.27
CA ASP A 165 -0.82 32.65 -5.93
C ASP A 165 0.10 31.43 -5.73
N TRP A 166 0.05 30.80 -4.55
CA TRP A 166 0.81 29.57 -4.28
C TRP A 166 0.25 28.34 -5.02
N LEU A 167 -1.07 28.25 -5.22
CA LEU A 167 -1.75 27.15 -5.90
C LEU A 167 -1.70 27.26 -7.44
N LEU A 168 -1.67 28.47 -8.01
CA LEU A 168 -1.77 28.69 -9.46
C LEU A 168 -0.76 27.91 -10.32
N PRO A 169 0.51 27.71 -9.90
CA PRO A 169 1.45 26.89 -10.66
C PRO A 169 1.00 25.44 -10.87
N ALA A 170 0.14 24.89 -10.01
CA ALA A 170 -0.41 23.54 -10.15
C ALA A 170 -1.34 23.38 -11.37
N LEU A 171 -1.81 24.49 -11.96
CA LEU A 171 -2.59 24.49 -13.21
C LEU A 171 -1.72 24.25 -14.47
N GLY A 172 -0.40 24.12 -14.31
CA GLY A 172 0.50 23.71 -15.39
C GLY A 172 0.38 22.21 -15.75
N PRO A 173 1.12 21.76 -16.77
CA PRO A 173 1.33 20.33 -17.03
C PRO A 173 2.06 19.65 -15.85
N SER A 174 1.77 18.36 -15.61
CA SER A 174 2.49 17.59 -14.60
C SER A 174 3.97 17.44 -14.96
N PRO A 175 4.91 17.55 -14.00
CA PRO A 175 6.34 17.36 -14.27
C PRO A 175 6.72 15.90 -14.51
N VAL A 176 5.86 14.95 -14.12
CA VAL A 176 6.06 13.51 -14.30
C VAL A 176 4.78 12.86 -14.84
N ASN A 177 4.95 11.83 -15.68
CA ASN A 177 3.83 11.23 -16.40
C ASN A 177 3.22 10.02 -15.67
N ASN A 178 2.60 10.28 -14.52
CA ASN A 178 1.92 9.29 -13.67
C ASN A 178 0.76 9.98 -12.90
N ASN A 179 0.27 9.39 -11.81
CA ASN A 179 -0.77 9.93 -10.93
C ASN A 179 -0.62 11.40 -10.52
N TRP A 180 0.56 12.02 -10.66
CA TRP A 180 0.77 13.45 -10.41
C TRP A 180 -0.12 14.38 -11.23
N TRP A 181 -0.59 13.94 -12.40
CA TRP A 181 -1.60 14.67 -13.17
C TRP A 181 -2.89 14.95 -12.38
N LEU A 182 -3.23 14.08 -11.42
CA LEU A 182 -4.44 14.19 -10.62
C LEU A 182 -4.33 15.23 -9.48
N PHE A 183 -3.12 15.65 -9.13
CA PHE A 183 -2.92 16.72 -8.15
C PHE A 183 -3.37 18.07 -8.71
N GLY A 184 -2.97 18.38 -9.95
CA GLY A 184 -3.44 19.57 -10.67
C GLY A 184 -4.95 19.58 -10.86
N LEU A 185 -5.56 18.42 -11.17
CA LEU A 185 -7.03 18.27 -11.23
C LEU A 185 -7.72 18.67 -9.92
N THR A 186 -7.15 18.26 -8.79
CA THR A 186 -7.73 18.54 -7.46
C THR A 186 -7.65 20.03 -7.14
N VAL A 187 -6.51 20.66 -7.41
CA VAL A 187 -6.33 22.12 -7.25
C VAL A 187 -7.29 22.88 -8.16
N ALA A 188 -7.38 22.48 -9.44
CA ALA A 188 -8.29 23.08 -10.41
C ALA A 188 -9.76 22.97 -9.98
N GLY A 189 -10.18 21.83 -9.42
CA GLY A 189 -11.55 21.66 -8.91
C GLY A 189 -11.90 22.63 -7.78
N PHE A 190 -10.96 22.89 -6.86
CA PHE A 190 -11.14 23.91 -5.82
C PHE A 190 -11.25 25.32 -6.42
N LEU A 191 -10.30 25.71 -7.29
CA LEU A 191 -10.28 27.04 -7.90
C LEU A 191 -11.54 27.31 -8.74
N GLN A 192 -12.01 26.31 -9.49
CA GLN A 192 -13.25 26.40 -10.25
C GLN A 192 -14.46 26.65 -9.34
N ASP A 193 -14.62 25.88 -8.26
CA ASP A 193 -15.72 26.07 -7.31
C ASP A 193 -15.66 27.45 -6.65
N ALA A 194 -14.45 27.90 -6.30
CA ALA A 194 -14.21 29.22 -5.70
C ALA A 194 -14.43 30.38 -6.68
N GLY A 195 -14.65 30.12 -7.98
CA GLY A 195 -14.85 31.14 -9.01
C GLY A 195 -13.56 31.84 -9.45
N ILE A 196 -12.41 31.17 -9.32
CA ILE A 196 -11.07 31.73 -9.55
C ILE A 196 -10.42 31.04 -10.74
N GLU A 197 -9.96 31.81 -11.73
CA GLU A 197 -9.25 31.29 -12.92
C GLU A 197 -10.00 30.14 -13.61
N THR A 198 -11.34 30.22 -13.65
CA THR A 198 -12.23 29.10 -14.00
C THR A 198 -11.94 28.47 -15.35
N ASP A 199 -11.51 29.26 -16.34
CA ASP A 199 -11.18 28.76 -17.68
C ASP A 199 -9.89 27.93 -17.68
N ARG A 200 -8.85 28.39 -16.96
CA ARG A 200 -7.59 27.63 -16.80
C ARG A 200 -7.77 26.42 -15.91
N ALA A 201 -8.62 26.51 -14.90
CA ALA A 201 -9.01 25.38 -14.06
C ALA A 201 -9.69 24.30 -14.90
N ARG A 202 -10.68 24.66 -15.72
CA ARG A 202 -11.35 23.73 -16.64
C ARG A 202 -10.38 23.03 -17.59
N GLN A 203 -9.51 23.78 -18.26
CA GLN A 203 -8.48 23.22 -19.14
C GLN A 203 -7.53 22.24 -18.42
N THR A 204 -7.28 22.47 -17.13
CA THR A 204 -6.46 21.57 -16.30
C THR A 204 -7.19 20.29 -15.95
N ILE A 205 -8.48 20.39 -15.61
CA ILE A 205 -9.36 19.24 -15.36
C ILE A 205 -9.43 18.37 -16.63
N ASP A 206 -9.78 18.98 -17.77
CA ASP A 206 -9.94 18.28 -19.05
C ASP A 206 -8.66 17.51 -19.41
N ARG A 207 -7.51 18.18 -19.38
CA ARG A 207 -6.19 17.57 -19.66
C ARG A 207 -5.85 16.41 -18.73
N ALA A 208 -6.13 16.54 -17.43
CA ALA A 208 -5.83 15.50 -16.47
C ALA A 208 -6.75 14.28 -16.63
N LEU A 209 -8.02 14.53 -16.93
CA LEU A 209 -9.01 13.48 -17.23
C LEU A 209 -8.71 12.80 -18.57
N GLU A 210 -8.32 13.53 -19.61
CA GLU A 210 -7.85 12.93 -20.87
C GLU A 210 -6.61 12.05 -20.65
N ARG A 211 -5.67 12.51 -19.81
CA ARG A 211 -4.45 11.75 -19.54
C ARG A 211 -4.70 10.43 -18.84
N ILE A 212 -5.53 10.40 -17.79
CA ILE A 212 -5.78 9.16 -17.03
C ILE A 212 -6.48 8.08 -17.88
N GLU A 213 -7.23 8.49 -18.92
CA GLU A 213 -7.86 7.55 -19.86
C GLU A 213 -6.84 6.74 -20.65
N GLU A 214 -5.65 7.28 -20.93
CA GLU A 214 -4.56 6.55 -21.61
C GLU A 214 -4.01 5.39 -20.78
N TRP A 215 -4.25 5.39 -19.46
CA TRP A 215 -3.74 4.38 -18.53
C TRP A 215 -4.80 3.37 -18.11
N TRP A 216 -6.05 3.56 -18.51
CA TRP A 216 -7.12 2.64 -18.17
C TRP A 216 -6.99 1.34 -18.97
N LEU A 217 -6.94 0.20 -18.27
CA LEU A 217 -6.73 -1.11 -18.89
C LEU A 217 -7.97 -2.01 -18.89
N GLY A 218 -9.10 -1.53 -18.36
CA GLY A 218 -10.30 -2.36 -18.12
C GLY A 218 -10.44 -2.76 -16.64
N ASP A 219 -11.61 -3.27 -16.28
CA ASP A 219 -11.95 -3.84 -14.97
C ASP A 219 -11.56 -2.98 -13.75
N GLY A 220 -11.60 -1.66 -13.93
CA GLY A 220 -11.24 -0.71 -12.89
C GLY A 220 -9.73 -0.55 -12.62
N TRP A 221 -8.84 -1.09 -13.46
CA TRP A 221 -7.39 -0.98 -13.27
C TRP A 221 -6.74 0.09 -14.17
N TYR A 222 -5.79 0.81 -13.59
CA TYR A 222 -4.93 1.78 -14.25
C TYR A 222 -3.46 1.40 -14.09
N SER A 223 -2.66 1.61 -15.14
CA SER A 223 -1.22 1.26 -15.16
C SER A 223 -0.31 2.22 -14.37
N ASP A 224 -0.84 3.39 -13.99
CA ASP A 224 -0.10 4.52 -13.42
C ASP A 224 1.11 4.94 -14.27
N GLY A 225 0.84 5.59 -15.41
CA GLY A 225 1.87 5.88 -16.39
C GLY A 225 2.36 4.62 -17.11
N PRO A 226 3.59 4.61 -17.63
CA PRO A 226 4.14 3.47 -18.37
C PRO A 226 4.53 2.28 -17.48
N ASN A 227 4.48 2.42 -16.15
CA ASN A 227 5.17 1.52 -15.22
C ASN A 227 4.47 0.19 -14.95
N ARG A 228 3.24 -0.02 -15.46
CA ARG A 228 2.37 -1.16 -15.12
C ARG A 228 2.34 -1.43 -13.60
N SER A 229 2.24 -0.38 -12.79
CA SER A 229 2.23 -0.49 -11.33
C SER A 229 0.79 -0.58 -10.83
N PHE A 230 0.35 -1.79 -10.46
CA PHE A 230 -1.02 -2.08 -10.03
C PHE A 230 -1.18 -2.14 -8.50
N ASP A 231 -0.45 -1.27 -7.81
CA ASP A 231 -0.49 -1.16 -6.35
C ASP A 231 -1.70 -0.33 -5.85
N HIS A 232 -1.74 -0.10 -4.53
CA HIS A 232 -2.81 0.62 -3.84
C HIS A 232 -3.03 2.08 -4.31
N TYR A 233 -2.14 2.67 -5.13
CA TYR A 233 -2.43 3.96 -5.78
C TYR A 233 -3.64 3.90 -6.71
N ASN A 234 -3.99 2.72 -7.24
CA ASN A 234 -5.26 2.56 -7.95
C ASN A 234 -6.43 3.01 -7.07
N ALA A 235 -6.47 2.56 -5.81
CA ALA A 235 -7.51 2.91 -4.85
C ALA A 235 -7.41 4.38 -4.39
N TRP A 236 -6.29 4.80 -3.79
CA TRP A 236 -6.20 6.10 -3.10
C TRP A 236 -5.72 7.29 -3.96
N ALA A 237 -5.50 7.07 -5.26
CA ALA A 237 -5.17 8.13 -6.21
C ALA A 237 -6.02 8.02 -7.48
N MET A 238 -5.87 6.93 -8.25
CA MET A 238 -6.44 6.82 -9.60
C MET A 238 -7.97 6.84 -9.59
N HIS A 239 -8.61 6.16 -8.64
CA HIS A 239 -10.05 6.29 -8.41
C HIS A 239 -10.40 7.46 -7.51
N PHE A 240 -9.59 7.67 -6.46
CA PHE A 240 -9.88 8.68 -5.44
C PHE A 240 -10.12 10.07 -6.03
N TYR A 241 -9.18 10.61 -6.82
CA TYR A 241 -9.25 12.00 -7.26
C TYR A 241 -10.35 12.27 -8.29
N PRO A 242 -10.50 11.51 -9.39
CA PRO A 242 -11.54 11.78 -10.39
C PRO A 242 -12.96 11.58 -9.84
N VAL A 243 -13.19 10.50 -9.07
CA VAL A 243 -14.53 10.22 -8.54
C VAL A 243 -14.90 11.20 -7.43
N LEU A 244 -13.97 11.55 -6.54
CA LEU A 244 -14.23 12.57 -5.52
C LEU A 244 -14.45 13.95 -6.15
N HIS A 245 -13.69 14.30 -7.18
CA HIS A 245 -13.91 15.55 -7.92
C HIS A 245 -15.32 15.62 -8.52
N ALA A 246 -15.74 14.55 -9.21
CA ALA A 246 -17.07 14.46 -9.82
C ALA A 246 -18.17 14.54 -8.76
N HIS A 247 -18.00 13.84 -7.63
CA HIS A 247 -18.96 13.86 -6.52
C HIS A 247 -19.10 15.26 -5.91
N LEU A 248 -17.98 15.91 -5.57
CA LEU A 248 -18.00 17.26 -4.97
C LEU A 248 -18.52 18.32 -5.94
N GLY A 249 -18.28 18.16 -7.24
CA GLY A 249 -18.82 19.05 -8.28
C GLY A 249 -20.29 18.79 -8.63
N GLY A 250 -20.91 17.72 -8.12
CA GLY A 250 -22.25 17.30 -8.53
C GLY A 250 -22.32 16.84 -9.99
N ASP A 251 -21.19 16.46 -10.58
CA ASP A 251 -21.06 16.10 -11.99
C ASP A 251 -21.54 14.65 -12.23
N LYS A 252 -22.77 14.53 -12.72
CA LYS A 252 -23.40 13.24 -12.99
C LYS A 252 -22.81 12.52 -14.19
N GLU A 253 -22.26 13.25 -15.17
CA GLU A 253 -21.68 12.64 -16.38
C GLU A 253 -20.32 12.01 -16.04
N LEU A 254 -19.48 12.72 -15.29
CA LEU A 254 -18.23 12.16 -14.80
C LEU A 254 -18.45 11.00 -13.83
N LEU A 255 -19.46 11.07 -12.95
CA LEU A 255 -19.82 9.94 -12.09
C LEU A 255 -20.32 8.73 -12.90
N ALA A 256 -21.11 8.94 -13.96
CA ALA A 256 -21.54 7.85 -14.83
C ALA A 256 -20.36 7.18 -15.57
N ARG A 257 -19.27 7.90 -15.82
CA ARG A 257 -18.03 7.37 -16.42
C ARG A 257 -17.15 6.65 -15.40
N TYR A 258 -16.81 7.30 -14.30
CA TYR A 258 -15.81 6.80 -13.35
C TYR A 258 -16.39 5.94 -12.22
N GLY A 259 -17.67 6.13 -11.88
CA GLY A 259 -18.36 5.33 -10.85
C GLY A 259 -18.37 3.83 -11.15
N PRO A 260 -18.78 3.37 -12.34
CA PRO A 260 -18.70 1.95 -12.70
C PRO A 260 -17.28 1.37 -12.64
N ARG A 261 -16.26 2.18 -12.96
CA ARG A 261 -14.85 1.75 -12.86
C ARG A 261 -14.41 1.60 -11.40
N LEU A 262 -14.84 2.48 -10.51
CA LEU A 262 -14.62 2.33 -9.07
C LEU A 262 -15.32 1.08 -8.53
N HIS A 263 -16.57 0.83 -8.94
CA HIS A 263 -17.30 -0.38 -8.54
C HIS A 263 -16.55 -1.65 -8.98
N ALA A 264 -16.13 -1.73 -10.24
CA ALA A 264 -15.36 -2.87 -10.76
C ALA A 264 -14.02 -3.04 -10.02
N HIS A 265 -13.31 -1.95 -9.76
CA HIS A 265 -12.08 -1.99 -8.97
C HIS A 265 -12.30 -2.52 -7.56
N LEU A 266 -13.38 -2.08 -6.89
CA LEU A 266 -13.69 -2.52 -5.53
C LEU A 266 -14.04 -4.00 -5.47
N ASP A 267 -14.66 -4.59 -6.49
CA ASP A 267 -14.95 -6.04 -6.52
C ASP A 267 -13.68 -6.90 -6.47
N ALA A 268 -12.60 -6.42 -7.09
CA ALA A 268 -11.27 -7.03 -7.01
C ALA A 268 -10.52 -6.63 -5.72
N TYR A 269 -10.46 -5.32 -5.44
CA TYR A 269 -9.62 -4.74 -4.40
C TYR A 269 -9.99 -5.23 -2.99
N THR A 270 -11.27 -5.50 -2.71
CA THR A 270 -11.70 -5.99 -1.40
C THR A 270 -11.20 -7.40 -1.10
N ARG A 271 -10.80 -8.15 -2.14
CA ARG A 271 -10.19 -9.49 -2.01
C ARG A 271 -8.72 -9.43 -1.61
N MET A 272 -8.12 -8.24 -1.58
CA MET A 272 -6.74 -8.00 -1.13
C MET A 272 -6.64 -7.72 0.38
N PHE A 273 -7.70 -8.03 1.15
CA PHE A 273 -7.75 -7.82 2.60
C PHE A 273 -7.92 -9.15 3.34
N GLY A 274 -7.09 -9.38 4.34
CA GLY A 274 -7.19 -10.54 5.23
C GLY A 274 -8.36 -10.44 6.19
N ALA A 275 -8.75 -11.56 6.79
CA ALA A 275 -9.81 -11.59 7.81
C ALA A 275 -9.49 -10.73 9.04
N ASP A 276 -8.21 -10.52 9.37
CA ASP A 276 -7.76 -9.63 10.43
C ASP A 276 -7.87 -8.13 10.08
N GLY A 277 -8.27 -7.80 8.85
CA GLY A 277 -8.34 -6.44 8.32
C GLY A 277 -7.05 -5.96 7.67
N ALA A 278 -6.00 -6.79 7.61
CA ALA A 278 -4.72 -6.44 6.99
C ALA A 278 -4.90 -6.18 5.48
N PRO A 279 -4.56 -4.99 4.97
CA PRO A 279 -4.37 -4.82 3.53
C PRO A 279 -3.13 -5.60 3.06
N MET A 280 -3.14 -6.04 1.81
CA MET A 280 -1.99 -6.72 1.20
C MET A 280 -0.72 -5.84 1.25
N PRO A 281 0.40 -6.28 1.85
CA PRO A 281 1.65 -5.52 1.85
C PRO A 281 2.38 -5.68 0.49
N TYR A 282 1.83 -5.01 -0.54
CA TYR A 282 2.24 -5.13 -1.93
C TYR A 282 2.40 -3.75 -2.61
N GLY A 283 3.46 -3.61 -3.41
CA GLY A 283 3.82 -2.37 -4.08
C GLY A 283 4.47 -1.33 -3.17
N ARG A 284 4.43 -0.08 -3.62
CA ARG A 284 5.09 1.07 -2.97
C ARG A 284 4.21 1.77 -1.92
N SER A 285 4.86 2.65 -1.13
CA SER A 285 4.22 3.54 -0.15
C SER A 285 3.37 2.82 0.90
N LEU A 286 3.81 1.63 1.31
CA LEU A 286 3.11 0.81 2.30
C LEU A 286 2.90 1.52 3.65
N SER A 287 3.74 2.52 3.98
CA SER A 287 3.58 3.31 5.20
C SER A 287 2.32 4.19 5.27
N TYR A 288 1.55 4.29 4.18
CA TYR A 288 0.31 5.05 4.11
C TYR A 288 -0.89 4.30 4.69
N ARG A 289 -0.78 2.99 4.93
CA ARG A 289 -1.67 2.18 5.79
C ARG A 289 -3.17 2.42 5.56
N PHE A 290 -3.77 3.31 6.37
CA PHE A 290 -5.21 3.61 6.38
C PHE A 290 -5.72 4.16 5.05
N ALA A 291 -4.82 4.73 4.23
CA ALA A 291 -5.15 5.14 2.87
C ALA A 291 -5.78 4.00 2.06
N ALA A 292 -5.49 2.73 2.40
CA ALA A 292 -6.10 1.57 1.77
C ALA A 292 -7.64 1.55 1.89
N ALA A 293 -8.22 2.22 2.90
CA ALA A 293 -9.66 2.34 3.10
C ALA A 293 -10.31 3.50 2.31
N ALA A 294 -9.53 4.33 1.62
CA ALA A 294 -10.04 5.53 0.94
C ALA A 294 -11.08 5.21 -0.16
N ALA A 295 -10.77 4.26 -1.05
CA ALA A 295 -11.69 3.87 -2.12
C ALA A 295 -12.97 3.16 -1.61
N PRO A 296 -12.89 2.22 -0.64
CA PRO A 296 -14.10 1.69 0.00
C PRO A 296 -15.03 2.77 0.55
N TRP A 297 -14.49 3.78 1.24
CA TRP A 297 -15.30 4.91 1.72
C TRP A 297 -15.90 5.73 0.58
N LEU A 298 -15.13 5.99 -0.47
CA LEU A 298 -15.59 6.73 -1.64
C LEU A 298 -16.72 5.99 -2.39
N GLY A 299 -16.61 4.66 -2.50
CA GLY A 299 -17.63 3.82 -3.10
C GLY A 299 -18.96 3.89 -2.31
N ALA A 300 -18.91 3.78 -0.99
CA ALA A 300 -20.09 3.93 -0.14
C ALA A 300 -20.71 5.34 -0.20
N MET A 301 -19.87 6.38 -0.20
CA MET A 301 -20.32 7.78 -0.28
C MET A 301 -21.00 8.11 -1.61
N THR A 302 -20.50 7.55 -2.72
CA THR A 302 -21.02 7.83 -4.06
C THR A 302 -22.07 6.82 -4.54
N GLY A 303 -22.28 5.72 -3.81
CA GLY A 303 -23.16 4.62 -4.21
C GLY A 303 -22.55 3.67 -5.27
N HIS A 304 -21.26 3.81 -5.60
CA HIS A 304 -20.57 2.99 -6.59
C HIS A 304 -19.65 1.96 -5.92
N THR A 305 -20.24 0.96 -5.29
CA THR A 305 -19.52 -0.11 -4.59
C THR A 305 -20.28 -1.43 -4.68
N PRO A 306 -19.60 -2.58 -4.75
CA PRO A 306 -20.24 -3.89 -4.61
C PRO A 306 -20.51 -4.24 -3.14
N LEU A 307 -19.93 -3.49 -2.20
CA LEU A 307 -20.07 -3.76 -0.77
C LEU A 307 -21.39 -3.22 -0.22
N THR A 308 -21.98 -3.99 0.69
CA THR A 308 -23.01 -3.46 1.59
C THR A 308 -22.40 -2.39 2.51
N PRO A 309 -23.25 -1.53 3.13
CA PRO A 309 -22.76 -0.59 4.14
C PRO A 309 -22.08 -1.29 5.33
N GLY A 310 -22.58 -2.47 5.73
CA GLY A 310 -22.00 -3.29 6.78
C GLY A 310 -20.60 -3.81 6.44
N ALA A 311 -20.43 -4.37 5.24
CA ALA A 311 -19.14 -4.86 4.76
C ALA A 311 -18.13 -3.73 4.56
N THR A 312 -18.57 -2.55 4.09
CA THR A 312 -17.70 -1.36 4.00
C THR A 312 -17.15 -0.97 5.36
N ARG A 313 -18.02 -0.88 6.39
CA ARG A 313 -17.57 -0.55 7.74
C ARG A 313 -16.65 -1.63 8.32
N ARG A 314 -16.98 -2.92 8.12
CA ARG A 314 -16.13 -4.04 8.55
C ARG A 314 -14.71 -3.94 8.01
N LEU A 315 -14.58 -3.66 6.71
CA LEU A 315 -13.29 -3.56 6.02
C LEU A 315 -12.51 -2.37 6.55
N ALA A 316 -13.09 -1.17 6.50
CA ALA A 316 -12.40 0.04 6.88
C ALA A 316 -12.00 0.04 8.36
N SER A 317 -12.95 -0.30 9.26
CA SER A 317 -12.67 -0.38 10.70
C SER A 317 -11.67 -1.50 11.01
N GLY A 318 -11.75 -2.63 10.30
CA GLY A 318 -10.79 -3.73 10.43
C GLY A 318 -9.38 -3.28 10.08
N THR A 319 -9.21 -2.57 8.96
CA THR A 319 -7.90 -2.02 8.54
C THR A 319 -7.36 -1.00 9.54
N LEU A 320 -8.18 -0.08 10.04
CA LEU A 320 -7.73 0.90 11.01
C LEU A 320 -7.30 0.22 12.32
N ARG A 321 -8.11 -0.73 12.79
CA ARG A 321 -7.82 -1.54 13.98
C ARG A 321 -6.55 -2.38 13.83
N TYR A 322 -6.36 -3.02 12.68
CA TYR A 322 -5.19 -3.84 12.39
C TYR A 322 -3.87 -3.13 12.70
N PHE A 323 -3.80 -1.83 12.41
CA PHE A 323 -2.63 -1.01 12.64
C PHE A 323 -2.61 -0.33 14.02
N LEU A 324 -3.76 0.02 14.61
CA LEU A 324 -3.79 0.75 15.88
C LEU A 324 -3.81 -0.16 17.12
N ASP A 325 -4.26 -1.41 17.00
CA ASP A 325 -4.56 -2.29 18.14
C ASP A 325 -3.53 -3.40 18.41
N ARG A 326 -2.39 -3.46 17.69
CA ARG A 326 -1.61 -4.70 17.55
C ARG A 326 -1.02 -5.31 18.84
N ASP A 327 -1.03 -4.65 20.00
CA ASP A 327 -0.94 -5.34 21.31
C ASP A 327 -1.88 -4.78 22.40
N ALA A 328 -3.18 -4.65 22.11
CA ALA A 328 -4.15 -4.67 23.20
C ALA A 328 -4.30 -6.11 23.71
N ASP A 329 -3.58 -6.46 24.77
CA ASP A 329 -3.73 -7.72 25.50
C ASP A 329 -5.24 -8.03 25.71
N PRO A 330 -5.79 -9.12 25.13
CA PRO A 330 -7.21 -9.43 25.22
C PRO A 330 -7.69 -9.69 26.66
N GLU A 331 -6.77 -9.94 27.61
CA GLU A 331 -7.09 -10.14 29.04
C GLU A 331 -7.25 -8.83 29.83
N ALA A 332 -6.71 -7.69 29.35
CA ALA A 332 -6.72 -6.42 30.08
C ALA A 332 -8.13 -5.81 30.28
N GLY A 333 -9.16 -6.36 29.62
CA GLY A 333 -10.57 -5.96 29.77
C GLY A 333 -11.36 -6.67 30.87
N ARG A 334 -10.76 -7.61 31.62
CA ARG A 334 -11.48 -8.47 32.60
C ARG A 334 -11.08 -8.26 34.07
N GLY A 335 -10.50 -7.12 34.42
CA GLY A 335 -10.28 -6.76 35.82
C GLY A 335 -11.60 -6.44 36.55
N PRO A 336 -11.78 -6.85 37.82
CA PRO A 336 -12.97 -6.51 38.59
C PRO A 336 -13.07 -4.98 38.74
N LEU A 337 -14.25 -4.45 38.39
CA LEU A 337 -14.60 -3.04 38.58
C LEU A 337 -14.43 -2.68 40.07
N ALA A 338 -13.45 -1.83 40.38
CA ALA A 338 -13.31 -1.25 41.71
C ALA A 338 -14.52 -0.34 42.00
N PRO A 339 -15.05 -0.31 43.24
CA PRO A 339 -16.22 0.50 43.58
C PRO A 339 -15.91 1.99 43.48
N VAL A 340 -16.71 2.69 42.68
CA VAL A 340 -16.64 4.14 42.46
C VAL A 340 -17.20 4.87 43.68
N ALA A 341 -16.40 5.73 44.30
CA ALA A 341 -16.85 6.67 45.33
C ALA A 341 -17.70 7.80 44.69
N PRO A 342 -18.70 8.36 45.40
CA PRO A 342 -19.64 9.33 44.81
C PRO A 342 -18.95 10.65 44.44
N VAL A 343 -19.12 11.07 43.19
CA VAL A 343 -18.60 12.30 42.59
C VAL A 343 -19.75 13.31 42.40
N THR A 344 -19.50 14.58 42.72
CA THR A 344 -20.34 15.74 42.42
C THR A 344 -20.31 16.10 40.92
N PRO A 345 -21.38 16.64 40.33
CA PRO A 345 -21.59 16.60 38.88
C PRO A 345 -20.83 17.71 38.13
N VAL A 346 -19.79 17.31 37.40
CA VAL A 346 -19.37 17.93 36.14
C VAL A 346 -19.38 16.78 35.12
N ALA A 347 -20.12 16.90 34.02
CA ALA A 347 -20.18 15.86 33.01
C ALA A 347 -18.79 15.61 32.40
N PRO A 348 -18.16 14.44 32.59
CA PRO A 348 -16.89 14.16 31.93
C PRO A 348 -17.18 13.55 30.56
N ALA A 349 -16.46 14.01 29.54
CA ALA A 349 -16.31 13.29 28.30
C ALA A 349 -15.83 11.87 28.62
N VAL A 350 -16.54 10.85 28.11
CA VAL A 350 -16.09 9.46 28.21
C VAL A 350 -14.78 9.37 27.43
N PRO A 351 -13.64 9.00 28.04
CA PRO A 351 -12.40 8.85 27.29
C PRO A 351 -12.59 7.80 26.20
N SER A 352 -12.15 8.10 24.98
CA SER A 352 -12.11 7.18 23.85
C SER A 352 -11.45 5.85 24.27
N LEU A 353 -11.83 4.76 23.61
CA LEU A 353 -11.26 3.43 23.88
C LEU A 353 -9.74 3.40 23.65
N LEU A 354 -9.23 4.25 22.76
CA LEU A 354 -7.81 4.50 22.49
C LEU A 354 -7.11 5.25 23.63
N ALA A 355 -7.73 6.27 24.22
CA ALA A 355 -7.18 6.97 25.40
C ALA A 355 -7.00 6.04 26.61
N ARG A 356 -7.84 5.01 26.75
CA ARG A 356 -7.68 3.95 27.79
C ARG A 356 -6.57 2.96 27.46
N ARG A 357 -6.16 2.81 26.20
CA ARG A 357 -5.12 1.87 25.74
C ARG A 357 -3.70 2.44 25.82
N ARG A 358 -3.55 3.77 25.86
CA ARG A 358 -2.24 4.48 25.96
C ARG A 358 -1.41 4.16 27.20
N ALA A 359 -1.97 3.52 28.23
CA ALA A 359 -1.22 3.19 29.43
C ALA A 359 -0.28 1.96 29.27
N THR A 360 -0.35 1.21 28.16
CA THR A 360 0.41 -0.07 28.04
C THR A 360 0.95 -0.45 26.65
N SER A 361 0.61 0.20 25.53
CA SER A 361 1.04 -0.23 24.20
C SER A 361 1.98 0.78 23.51
N THR A 362 3.21 0.35 23.22
CA THR A 362 4.19 0.98 22.31
C THR A 362 4.14 0.36 20.91
N THR A 363 3.06 -0.32 20.57
CA THR A 363 3.03 -1.31 19.49
C THR A 363 1.80 -1.18 18.61
N GLY A 364 2.03 -0.62 17.43
CA GLY A 364 1.05 -0.31 16.39
C GLY A 364 1.70 0.60 15.35
N ALA A 365 0.89 1.25 14.51
CA ALA A 365 1.33 2.24 13.53
C ALA A 365 1.89 3.52 14.15
N THR A 366 1.58 3.78 15.43
CA THR A 366 1.99 4.98 16.15
C THR A 366 3.15 4.73 17.10
N ASP A 367 4.03 5.73 17.27
CA ASP A 367 5.05 5.74 18.30
C ASP A 367 4.50 6.14 19.69
N GLU A 368 5.39 6.27 20.67
CA GLU A 368 5.09 6.68 22.05
C GLU A 368 4.47 8.10 22.16
N HIS A 369 4.61 8.94 21.14
CA HIS A 369 3.99 10.26 21.07
C HIS A 369 2.63 10.23 20.34
N GLY A 370 2.21 9.07 19.83
CA GLY A 370 1.01 8.91 19.03
C GLY A 370 1.20 9.32 17.57
N LEU A 371 2.43 9.47 17.08
CA LEU A 371 2.72 9.83 15.70
C LEU A 371 2.83 8.59 14.81
N LEU A 372 2.29 8.66 13.60
CA LEU A 372 2.46 7.59 12.62
C LEU A 372 3.93 7.41 12.23
N THR A 373 4.42 6.18 12.33
CA THR A 373 5.83 5.84 12.09
C THR A 373 6.13 5.60 10.62
N LEU A 374 7.39 5.78 10.21
CA LEU A 374 7.90 5.37 8.89
C LEU A 374 8.08 3.85 8.82
N GLY A 375 7.02 3.11 8.52
CA GLY A 375 7.04 1.65 8.39
C GLY A 375 5.64 1.07 8.21
N TRP A 376 5.43 -0.20 8.60
CA TRP A 376 4.13 -0.89 8.44
C TRP A 376 3.34 -0.95 9.73
N HIS A 377 3.81 -1.67 10.74
CA HIS A 377 3.35 -1.49 12.11
C HIS A 377 4.24 -0.44 12.75
N GLY A 378 5.39 -0.83 13.30
CA GLY A 378 6.42 0.13 13.70
C GLY A 378 7.32 0.61 12.55
N PRO A 379 8.40 1.35 12.88
CA PRO A 379 9.42 1.74 11.92
C PRO A 379 10.02 0.53 11.20
N TYR A 380 10.13 0.61 9.89
CA TYR A 380 10.76 -0.42 9.07
C TYR A 380 11.28 0.20 7.77
N GLU A 381 12.54 0.64 7.80
CA GLU A 381 13.16 1.36 6.68
C GLU A 381 13.14 0.64 5.32
N PRO A 382 13.26 -0.70 5.23
CA PRO A 382 13.34 -1.37 3.93
C PRO A 382 12.11 -1.23 3.02
N ILE A 383 10.95 -0.82 3.55
CA ILE A 383 9.75 -0.53 2.73
C ILE A 383 9.60 0.96 2.36
N ILE A 384 10.54 1.81 2.81
CA ILE A 384 10.44 3.27 2.73
C ILE A 384 11.15 3.80 1.49
N GLN A 385 10.39 4.41 0.59
CA GLN A 385 10.92 4.95 -0.66
C GLN A 385 11.78 6.20 -0.42
N PRO A 386 12.75 6.52 -1.29
CA PRO A 386 13.63 7.70 -1.17
C PRO A 386 12.87 9.03 -0.99
N TYR A 387 11.69 9.14 -1.59
CA TYR A 387 10.83 10.32 -1.51
C TYR A 387 10.04 10.44 -0.21
N SER A 388 10.05 9.43 0.65
CA SER A 388 9.31 9.47 1.92
C SER A 388 10.14 10.07 3.05
N GLY A 389 9.52 10.99 3.80
CA GLY A 389 10.04 11.64 5.00
C GLY A 389 9.10 11.46 6.21
N PRO A 390 9.41 12.09 7.36
CA PRO A 390 8.72 11.82 8.63
C PRO A 390 7.19 12.03 8.60
N ALA A 391 6.71 12.97 7.78
CA ALA A 391 5.29 13.25 7.60
C ALA A 391 4.58 12.33 6.59
N SER A 392 5.32 11.52 5.86
CA SER A 392 4.77 10.77 4.73
C SER A 392 3.67 9.78 5.13
N PRO A 393 3.78 9.08 6.28
CA PRO A 393 2.72 8.22 6.80
C PRO A 393 1.34 8.90 6.92
N TYR A 394 1.27 10.22 7.09
CA TYR A 394 -0.01 10.94 7.20
C TYR A 394 -0.79 11.02 5.89
N TRP A 395 -0.29 10.48 4.77
CA TRP A 395 -1.16 10.21 3.61
C TRP A 395 -2.33 9.27 3.98
N ALA A 396 -2.17 8.52 5.08
CA ALA A 396 -3.21 7.75 5.76
C ALA A 396 -4.48 8.56 6.08
N SER A 397 -4.41 9.89 6.16
CA SER A 397 -5.57 10.78 6.33
C SER A 397 -6.68 10.53 5.31
N LYS A 398 -6.37 10.08 4.08
CA LYS A 398 -7.37 9.69 3.07
C LYS A 398 -8.29 8.56 3.54
N GLY A 399 -7.79 7.69 4.42
CA GLY A 399 -8.57 6.63 5.04
C GLY A 399 -9.73 7.14 5.89
N PHE A 400 -9.73 8.40 6.31
CA PHE A 400 -10.80 9.02 7.11
C PHE A 400 -11.90 9.69 6.27
N LEU A 401 -11.89 9.53 4.94
CA LEU A 401 -12.91 10.08 4.03
C LEU A 401 -14.34 9.73 4.49
N GLY A 402 -14.54 8.55 5.10
CA GLY A 402 -15.84 8.12 5.61
C GLY A 402 -16.49 9.08 6.61
N LEU A 403 -15.70 9.90 7.31
CA LEU A 403 -16.22 10.90 8.24
C LEU A 403 -17.06 11.99 7.55
N LEU A 404 -16.90 12.21 6.24
CA LEU A 404 -17.77 13.13 5.49
C LEU A 404 -19.23 12.69 5.43
N MET A 405 -19.51 11.39 5.52
CA MET A 405 -20.89 10.89 5.56
C MET A 405 -21.53 11.20 6.92
N PRO A 406 -22.79 11.66 7.00
CA PRO A 406 -23.41 12.05 8.26
C PRO A 406 -23.62 10.85 9.22
N PRO A 407 -23.80 11.07 10.53
CA PRO A 407 -23.99 9.98 11.51
C PRO A 407 -25.15 9.02 11.19
N GLY A 408 -26.20 9.51 10.51
CA GLY A 408 -27.35 8.70 10.08
C GLY A 408 -27.13 7.90 8.79
N HIS A 409 -25.98 8.01 8.13
CA HIS A 409 -25.69 7.28 6.90
C HIS A 409 -25.73 5.76 7.15
N PRO A 410 -26.27 4.93 6.23
CA PRO A 410 -26.38 3.49 6.43
C PRO A 410 -25.08 2.79 6.82
N VAL A 411 -23.92 3.31 6.39
CA VAL A 411 -22.60 2.76 6.75
C VAL A 411 -22.31 2.82 8.24
N TRP A 412 -22.89 3.77 8.98
CA TRP A 412 -22.75 3.90 10.43
C TRP A 412 -23.86 3.20 11.22
N ALA A 413 -24.95 2.81 10.54
CA ALA A 413 -26.15 2.24 11.18
C ALA A 413 -26.38 0.75 10.88
N ALA A 414 -25.87 0.21 9.76
CA ALA A 414 -25.95 -1.21 9.42
C ALA A 414 -25.14 -2.06 10.41
N ALA A 415 -25.42 -3.36 10.56
CA ALA A 415 -24.51 -4.26 11.25
C ALA A 415 -23.30 -4.57 10.36
N GLU A 416 -22.11 -4.77 10.93
CA GLU A 416 -20.96 -5.25 10.16
C GLU A 416 -21.24 -6.63 9.59
N GLU A 417 -20.78 -6.85 8.36
CA GLU A 417 -20.88 -8.10 7.62
C GLU A 417 -19.47 -8.64 7.35
N PRO A 418 -19.25 -9.96 7.27
CA PRO A 418 -17.94 -10.56 7.09
C PRO A 418 -17.29 -10.13 5.75
N LEU A 419 -15.96 -10.06 5.74
CA LEU A 419 -15.16 -9.83 4.54
C LEU A 419 -15.19 -11.07 3.62
N PRO A 420 -14.85 -10.91 2.31
CA PRO A 420 -14.75 -12.05 1.40
C PRO A 420 -13.89 -13.20 1.95
N ALA A 421 -12.72 -12.88 2.52
CA ALA A 421 -11.79 -13.84 3.11
C ALA A 421 -12.32 -14.55 4.38
N GLU A 422 -13.44 -14.11 4.96
CA GLU A 422 -14.08 -14.73 6.14
C GLU A 422 -15.21 -15.70 5.75
N THR A 423 -15.60 -15.76 4.46
CA THR A 423 -16.82 -16.46 4.02
C THR A 423 -16.58 -17.79 3.33
N ALA A 424 -15.64 -17.84 2.39
CA ALA A 424 -15.31 -19.04 1.64
C ALA A 424 -13.91 -18.93 1.02
N ASP A 425 -13.31 -20.08 0.70
CA ASP A 425 -12.13 -20.14 -0.14
C ASP A 425 -12.46 -19.55 -1.51
N ALA A 426 -11.55 -18.76 -2.06
CA ALA A 426 -11.77 -18.11 -3.34
C ALA A 426 -10.47 -17.97 -4.13
N VAL A 427 -10.61 -18.05 -5.44
CA VAL A 427 -9.57 -17.78 -6.42
C VAL A 427 -10.13 -16.73 -7.38
N THR A 428 -9.36 -15.68 -7.65
CA THR A 428 -9.80 -14.59 -8.52
C THR A 428 -8.63 -14.13 -9.39
N VAL A 429 -8.81 -14.24 -10.69
CA VAL A 429 -7.86 -13.75 -11.69
C VAL A 429 -8.21 -12.32 -12.02
N LEU A 430 -7.21 -11.46 -11.99
CA LEU A 430 -7.28 -10.06 -12.39
C LEU A 430 -6.51 -9.92 -13.69
N ASP A 431 -7.22 -9.95 -14.82
CA ASP A 431 -6.60 -10.03 -16.15
C ASP A 431 -5.77 -8.79 -16.53
N PRO A 432 -6.27 -7.54 -16.44
CA PRO A 432 -5.47 -6.37 -16.80
C PRO A 432 -4.13 -6.26 -16.04
N PRO A 433 -4.07 -6.47 -14.71
CA PRO A 433 -2.81 -6.49 -14.00
C PRO A 433 -2.03 -7.82 -14.09
N ALA A 434 -2.63 -8.88 -14.63
CA ALA A 434 -2.15 -10.26 -14.59
C ALA A 434 -1.74 -10.70 -13.17
N ILE A 435 -2.70 -10.60 -12.26
CA ILE A 435 -2.55 -10.97 -10.85
C ILE A 435 -3.56 -12.07 -10.52
N LEU A 436 -3.17 -13.05 -9.71
CA LEU A 436 -4.06 -14.07 -9.18
C LEU A 436 -4.17 -13.94 -7.66
N ILE A 437 -5.38 -13.77 -7.16
CA ILE A 437 -5.68 -13.69 -5.73
C ILE A 437 -6.24 -15.03 -5.26
N GLN A 438 -5.74 -15.52 -4.13
CA GLN A 438 -6.12 -16.76 -3.49
C GLN A 438 -6.42 -16.48 -2.02
N SER A 439 -7.61 -16.83 -1.54
CA SER A 439 -7.98 -16.71 -0.13
C SER A 439 -8.47 -18.03 0.44
N THR A 440 -8.17 -18.26 1.72
CA THR A 440 -8.59 -19.44 2.48
C THR A 440 -9.39 -18.98 3.70
N ALA A 441 -10.65 -19.39 3.80
CA ALA A 441 -11.55 -18.91 4.85
C ALA A 441 -11.27 -19.54 6.22
N THR A 442 -10.65 -20.72 6.23
CA THR A 442 -10.27 -21.44 7.47
C THR A 442 -9.26 -20.66 8.31
N ASP A 443 -8.30 -20.01 7.67
CA ASP A 443 -7.26 -19.22 8.32
C ASP A 443 -7.31 -17.72 7.98
N GLY A 444 -8.28 -17.30 7.17
CA GLY A 444 -8.52 -15.92 6.78
C GLY A 444 -7.38 -15.27 5.97
N LEU A 445 -6.48 -16.08 5.42
CA LEU A 445 -5.29 -15.62 4.73
C LEU A 445 -5.59 -15.25 3.28
N VAL A 446 -4.95 -14.19 2.78
CA VAL A 446 -4.97 -13.83 1.36
C VAL A 446 -3.56 -13.90 0.82
N ARG A 447 -3.41 -14.47 -0.37
CA ARG A 447 -2.17 -14.60 -1.15
C ARG A 447 -2.41 -13.97 -2.52
N LEU A 448 -1.44 -13.22 -3.00
CA LEU A 448 -1.44 -12.54 -4.30
C LEU A 448 -0.24 -13.07 -5.09
N HIS A 449 -0.48 -13.56 -6.29
CA HIS A 449 0.54 -14.04 -7.22
C HIS A 449 0.70 -13.05 -8.36
N ASN A 450 1.89 -12.44 -8.48
CA ASN A 450 2.15 -11.35 -9.42
C ASN A 450 2.80 -11.85 -10.71
N HIS A 451 2.14 -11.63 -11.85
CA HIS A 451 2.62 -11.99 -13.19
C HIS A 451 2.57 -10.83 -14.20
N GLY A 452 2.25 -9.61 -13.78
CA GLY A 452 2.16 -8.49 -14.72
C GLY A 452 2.34 -7.09 -14.17
N SER A 453 2.41 -6.94 -12.85
CA SER A 453 2.72 -5.66 -12.24
C SER A 453 4.21 -5.49 -12.06
N ASN A 454 4.68 -4.30 -12.40
CA ASN A 454 6.09 -3.94 -12.36
C ASN A 454 6.25 -2.56 -11.74
N HIS A 455 7.51 -2.22 -11.45
CA HIS A 455 7.91 -0.85 -11.19
C HIS A 455 9.22 -0.55 -11.92
N VAL A 456 9.31 0.64 -12.50
CA VAL A 456 10.45 1.03 -13.35
C VAL A 456 11.53 1.64 -12.46
N GLY A 457 12.70 1.01 -12.46
CA GLY A 457 13.89 1.42 -11.72
C GLY A 457 15.08 0.50 -12.06
N GLU A 458 16.27 0.83 -11.53
CA GLU A 458 17.42 -0.07 -11.64
C GLU A 458 17.29 -1.22 -10.62
N GLY A 459 17.14 -2.46 -11.12
CA GLY A 459 17.07 -3.66 -10.31
C GLY A 459 15.66 -4.03 -9.82
N ASP A 460 15.59 -5.13 -9.07
CA ASP A 460 14.35 -5.69 -8.55
C ASP A 460 13.87 -4.91 -7.30
N ASP A 461 12.71 -4.28 -7.39
CA ASP A 461 11.99 -3.74 -6.24
C ASP A 461 11.17 -4.87 -5.56
N PRO A 462 11.44 -5.26 -4.30
CA PRO A 462 10.72 -6.34 -3.63
C PRO A 462 9.22 -6.07 -3.48
N GLY A 463 8.76 -4.83 -3.61
CA GLY A 463 7.35 -4.47 -3.69
C GLY A 463 6.65 -5.00 -4.94
N TYR A 464 7.39 -5.34 -6.01
CA TYR A 464 6.84 -5.80 -7.30
C TYR A 464 7.53 -7.06 -7.87
N SER A 465 8.79 -7.31 -7.55
CA SER A 465 9.58 -8.37 -8.21
C SER A 465 9.34 -9.78 -7.66
N ARG A 466 8.56 -9.97 -6.60
CA ARG A 466 8.28 -11.31 -6.05
C ARG A 466 7.15 -11.99 -6.81
N TYR A 467 7.21 -13.32 -6.91
CA TYR A 467 6.11 -14.09 -7.50
C TYR A 467 4.86 -14.10 -6.61
N ALA A 468 5.02 -13.98 -5.28
CA ALA A 468 3.87 -14.02 -4.37
C ALA A 468 4.02 -13.12 -3.12
N TYR A 469 2.88 -12.60 -2.67
CA TYR A 469 2.67 -11.72 -1.51
C TYR A 469 1.52 -12.25 -0.65
N SER A 470 1.52 -11.98 0.65
CA SER A 470 0.43 -12.39 1.54
C SER A 470 0.18 -11.33 2.61
N THR A 471 -1.05 -11.27 3.11
CA THR A 471 -1.46 -10.38 4.20
C THR A 471 -0.71 -10.63 5.52
N ARG A 472 0.04 -11.73 5.65
CA ARG A 472 0.76 -12.09 6.89
C ARG A 472 2.25 -12.43 6.70
N THR A 473 2.79 -12.29 5.49
CA THR A 473 4.24 -12.46 5.23
C THR A 473 4.79 -11.24 4.48
N GLY A 474 5.99 -10.82 4.84
CA GLY A 474 6.62 -9.63 4.30
C GLY A 474 7.87 -10.00 3.50
N PHE A 475 8.23 -9.15 2.55
CA PHE A 475 9.47 -9.35 1.81
C PHE A 475 10.68 -9.22 2.72
N THR A 476 11.70 -10.01 2.43
CA THR A 476 12.95 -10.02 3.18
C THR A 476 13.84 -8.86 2.75
N SER A 477 14.25 -8.05 3.73
CA SER A 477 15.22 -6.98 3.48
C SER A 477 16.66 -7.48 3.64
N ARG A 478 17.58 -6.92 2.85
CA ARG A 478 19.02 -7.00 3.13
C ARG A 478 19.25 -6.30 4.47
N GLY A 479 19.68 -7.05 5.48
CA GLY A 479 19.82 -6.53 6.85
C GLY A 479 20.63 -5.24 6.92
N PHE A 480 19.97 -4.15 7.30
CA PHE A 480 20.63 -2.90 7.67
C PHE A 480 20.74 -2.88 9.19
N THR A 481 21.94 -3.11 9.73
CA THR A 481 22.18 -2.92 11.17
C THR A 481 22.36 -1.44 11.45
N SER A 482 21.64 -0.92 12.44
CA SER A 482 21.61 0.46 12.93
C SER A 482 22.95 1.01 13.50
N ALA A 483 24.10 0.42 13.15
CA ALA A 483 25.42 0.75 13.69
C ALA A 483 26.25 1.70 12.80
N GLY A 484 25.61 2.46 11.91
CA GLY A 484 26.29 3.33 10.92
C GLY A 484 26.23 4.84 11.18
N PHE A 485 25.61 5.30 12.28
CA PHE A 485 25.50 6.74 12.57
C PHE A 485 26.14 7.10 13.92
N THR A 486 27.47 7.03 13.98
CA THR A 486 28.22 7.95 14.85
C THR A 486 28.62 9.17 14.03
N SER A 487 27.94 10.29 14.30
CA SER A 487 28.33 11.68 14.08
C SER A 487 29.59 11.90 13.23
N ALA A 488 29.39 12.34 11.99
CA ALA A 488 30.37 13.19 11.29
C ALA A 488 29.68 14.50 10.90
N VAL A 489 29.52 15.38 11.90
CA VAL A 489 29.31 16.81 11.68
C VAL A 489 30.53 17.34 10.91
N ARG A 490 30.41 17.58 9.59
CA ARG A 490 31.32 18.47 8.87
C ARG A 490 30.81 19.89 9.04
N THR A 491 31.26 20.56 10.10
CA THR A 491 31.33 22.02 10.12
C THR A 491 32.40 22.45 9.12
N GLY A 492 32.01 23.19 8.09
CA GLY A 492 32.94 23.74 7.11
C GLY A 492 32.29 24.90 6.38
N THR A 493 32.34 26.06 7.00
CA THR A 493 32.19 27.36 6.33
C THR A 493 33.27 27.48 5.26
N ASP A 494 32.91 27.59 3.98
CA ASP A 494 33.59 28.57 3.13
C ASP A 494 32.76 28.96 1.90
N THR A 495 32.80 30.25 1.63
CA THR A 495 32.04 31.01 0.65
C THR A 495 32.69 30.95 -0.74
N GLY A 496 31.88 30.87 -1.81
CA GLY A 496 32.40 31.13 -3.17
C GLY A 496 31.51 30.69 -4.31
N ARG A 497 30.54 31.53 -4.67
CA ARG A 497 29.83 31.51 -5.97
C ARG A 497 30.85 31.78 -7.10
N PRO A 498 30.60 31.36 -8.35
CA PRO A 498 30.12 32.40 -9.28
C PRO A 498 29.13 31.93 -10.37
N THR A 499 28.53 32.97 -10.93
CA THR A 499 27.51 33.10 -11.97
C THR A 499 28.05 32.92 -13.40
N GLY A 500 27.17 32.45 -14.30
CA GLY A 500 26.80 33.24 -15.50
C GLY A 500 27.45 32.95 -16.86
N SER A 501 26.62 32.39 -17.75
CA SER A 501 26.40 32.78 -19.16
C SER A 501 27.40 32.41 -20.29
N VAL A 502 26.74 32.11 -21.41
CA VAL A 502 27.17 31.70 -22.76
C VAL A 502 27.81 32.86 -23.55
N SER A 503 28.87 32.60 -24.32
CA SER A 503 28.99 32.96 -25.76
C SER A 503 30.40 32.73 -26.36
N SER A 504 30.40 32.03 -27.50
CA SER A 504 31.20 32.19 -28.73
C SER A 504 32.74 32.24 -28.77
N ALA A 505 33.24 31.45 -29.73
CA ALA A 505 34.39 31.68 -30.63
C ALA A 505 35.81 31.25 -30.17
N ALA A 506 36.36 30.30 -30.94
CA ALA A 506 37.78 29.91 -31.06
C ALA A 506 38.60 31.02 -31.79
N PRO A 507 39.95 30.91 -32.04
CA PRO A 507 40.85 29.76 -31.86
C PRO A 507 42.30 30.05 -31.37
N ALA A 508 43.06 28.96 -31.26
CA ALA A 508 44.50 28.79 -31.57
C ALA A 508 45.63 29.03 -30.52
N SER A 509 46.40 27.93 -30.38
CA SER A 509 47.87 27.81 -30.21
C SER A 509 48.57 28.34 -28.93
N SER A 510 49.13 27.43 -28.13
CA SER A 510 50.54 27.02 -28.27
C SER A 510 50.98 26.03 -27.17
N THR A 511 51.59 24.95 -27.65
CA THR A 511 52.50 23.95 -27.04
C THR A 511 53.62 24.55 -26.15
N VAL A 512 54.04 23.94 -25.03
CA VAL A 512 55.16 22.95 -24.80
C VAL A 512 55.50 23.00 -23.28
N PRO A 513 56.18 22.04 -22.58
CA PRO A 513 56.46 20.61 -22.77
C PRO A 513 56.05 19.68 -21.59
N ALA A 514 56.12 18.38 -21.89
CA ALA A 514 56.19 17.28 -20.94
C ALA A 514 57.48 17.27 -20.08
N SER A 515 57.38 16.79 -18.84
CA SER A 515 58.41 15.92 -18.25
C SER A 515 57.79 14.91 -17.28
N SER A 516 58.36 13.71 -17.31
CA SER A 516 57.95 12.45 -16.73
C SER A 516 58.21 12.34 -15.22
N ALA A 517 57.33 11.66 -14.49
CA ALA A 517 57.67 10.53 -13.61
C ALA A 517 56.40 9.96 -12.97
N ALA A 518 56.05 8.73 -13.33
CA ALA A 518 55.15 7.89 -12.53
C ALA A 518 55.94 7.33 -11.33
N PRO A 519 55.28 7.18 -10.17
CA PRO A 519 55.48 5.95 -9.42
C PRO A 519 54.16 5.31 -8.97
N ALA A 520 54.10 4.00 -9.22
CA ALA A 520 53.59 2.94 -8.37
C ALA A 520 52.18 3.07 -7.75
N SER A 521 51.28 2.28 -8.33
CA SER A 521 50.13 1.62 -7.70
C SER A 521 50.45 1.14 -6.27
N SER A 522 49.84 1.78 -5.27
CA SER A 522 49.55 1.14 -3.99
C SER A 522 48.08 0.72 -3.98
N ALA A 523 47.87 -0.57 -3.74
CA ALA A 523 46.55 -1.17 -3.63
C ALA A 523 45.74 -0.47 -2.52
N LEU A 524 44.59 0.08 -2.89
CA LEU A 524 43.55 0.43 -1.93
C LEU A 524 43.11 -0.86 -1.23
N PRO A 525 42.99 -0.88 0.11
CA PRO A 525 42.51 -2.06 0.82
C PRO A 525 41.09 -2.37 0.35
N THR A 526 40.88 -3.63 -0.01
CA THR A 526 39.56 -4.25 -0.23
C THR A 526 38.60 -3.79 0.85
N ALA A 527 37.49 -3.18 0.43
CA ALA A 527 36.37 -2.89 1.31
C ALA A 527 35.98 -4.17 2.08
N PRO A 528 35.70 -4.08 3.39
CA PRO A 528 35.24 -5.25 4.12
C PRO A 528 33.97 -5.78 3.44
N THR A 529 33.98 -7.07 3.11
CA THR A 529 32.79 -7.81 2.67
C THR A 529 31.70 -7.57 3.70
N GLY A 530 30.66 -6.83 3.30
CA GLY A 530 29.47 -6.66 4.11
C GLY A 530 28.84 -8.02 4.46
N PRO A 531 27.91 -8.07 5.42
CA PRO A 531 27.16 -9.29 5.67
C PRO A 531 26.54 -9.80 4.37
N PRO A 532 26.47 -11.13 4.16
CA PRO A 532 25.88 -11.69 2.95
C PRO A 532 24.47 -11.15 2.76
N ALA A 533 24.11 -10.84 1.51
CA ALA A 533 22.78 -10.36 1.17
C ALA A 533 21.72 -11.36 1.67
N SER A 534 20.66 -10.86 2.30
CA SER A 534 19.55 -11.72 2.69
C SER A 534 18.91 -12.33 1.43
N PRO A 535 18.62 -13.65 1.43
CA PRO A 535 18.05 -14.31 0.26
C PRO A 535 16.65 -13.75 -0.03
N CYS A 536 16.35 -13.52 -1.31
CA CYS A 536 15.02 -13.10 -1.76
C CYS A 536 14.01 -14.23 -1.54
N ASP A 537 12.83 -13.91 -1.01
CA ASP A 537 11.72 -14.85 -0.88
C ASP A 537 10.80 -14.81 -2.11
N ASN A 538 10.05 -15.89 -2.36
CA ASN A 538 9.16 -16.04 -3.51
C ASN A 538 9.83 -15.67 -4.85
N HIS A 539 11.05 -16.14 -5.06
CA HIS A 539 11.88 -15.83 -6.22
C HIS A 539 12.30 -17.10 -6.96
N PHE A 540 12.44 -17.02 -8.28
CA PHE A 540 13.06 -18.07 -9.10
C PHE A 540 14.17 -17.43 -9.92
N ALA A 541 15.38 -17.95 -9.79
CA ALA A 541 16.58 -17.36 -10.38
C ALA A 541 17.50 -18.42 -10.97
N LEU A 542 18.25 -18.03 -12.00
CA LEU A 542 19.52 -18.71 -12.31
C LEU A 542 20.55 -18.26 -11.28
N VAL A 543 21.51 -19.12 -10.96
CA VAL A 543 22.61 -18.79 -10.06
C VAL A 543 23.89 -18.67 -10.88
N ILE A 544 24.34 -17.43 -11.07
CA ILE A 544 25.54 -17.09 -11.85
C ILE A 544 26.61 -16.59 -10.89
N ASP A 545 27.78 -17.21 -10.93
CA ASP A 545 28.90 -16.90 -10.04
C ASP A 545 28.54 -16.93 -8.54
N GLY A 546 27.59 -17.81 -8.18
CA GLY A 546 27.09 -17.97 -6.81
C GLY A 546 25.99 -17.00 -6.39
N GLU A 547 25.60 -16.06 -7.25
CA GLU A 547 24.57 -15.05 -6.98
C GLU A 547 23.29 -15.32 -7.79
N PRO A 548 22.10 -15.17 -7.20
CA PRO A 548 20.84 -15.29 -7.92
C PRO A 548 20.64 -14.11 -8.88
N THR A 549 20.22 -14.38 -10.11
CA THR A 549 19.78 -13.34 -11.06
C THR A 549 18.58 -12.56 -10.53
N PRO A 550 18.41 -11.28 -10.92
CA PRO A 550 17.13 -10.60 -10.73
C PRO A 550 16.01 -11.32 -11.50
N ARG A 551 14.76 -11.07 -11.13
CA ARG A 551 13.60 -11.50 -11.90
C ARG A 551 13.44 -10.65 -13.15
N GLY A 552 13.61 -9.33 -13.02
CA GLY A 552 13.26 -8.37 -14.06
C GLY A 552 11.74 -8.19 -14.22
N PRO A 553 11.30 -7.29 -15.12
CA PRO A 553 9.89 -7.00 -15.33
C PRO A 553 9.17 -8.21 -15.94
N ALA A 554 8.02 -8.55 -15.36
CA ALA A 554 7.14 -9.60 -15.87
C ALA A 554 6.25 -9.07 -16.99
N ALA A 555 6.30 -9.73 -18.15
CA ALA A 555 5.35 -9.53 -19.23
C ALA A 555 4.29 -10.63 -19.17
N PRO A 556 3.00 -10.30 -19.01
CA PRO A 556 1.92 -11.30 -19.02
C PRO A 556 1.89 -12.08 -20.33
N LEU A 557 1.58 -13.38 -20.25
CA LEU A 557 1.40 -14.24 -21.42
C LEU A 557 -0.03 -14.72 -21.58
N ALA A 558 -0.58 -15.34 -20.54
CA ALA A 558 -1.91 -15.92 -20.54
C ALA A 558 -2.40 -16.13 -19.10
N SER A 559 -3.71 -16.30 -18.96
CA SER A 559 -4.40 -16.66 -17.73
C SER A 559 -5.50 -17.66 -18.02
N GLY A 560 -5.91 -18.40 -17.00
CA GLY A 560 -7.13 -19.19 -16.96
C GLY A 560 -7.92 -18.88 -15.69
N PRO A 561 -8.93 -19.68 -15.32
CA PRO A 561 -9.79 -19.38 -14.16
C PRO A 561 -9.07 -19.45 -12.81
N ASP A 562 -8.01 -20.25 -12.71
CA ASP A 562 -7.28 -20.58 -11.49
C ASP A 562 -5.75 -20.46 -11.67
N TRP A 563 -5.29 -19.89 -12.79
CA TRP A 563 -3.88 -19.75 -13.10
C TRP A 563 -3.53 -18.50 -13.89
N VAL A 564 -2.29 -18.05 -13.74
CA VAL A 564 -1.69 -16.92 -14.47
C VAL A 564 -0.27 -17.25 -14.90
N ALA A 565 0.16 -16.71 -16.04
CA ALA A 565 1.50 -16.92 -16.58
C ALA A 565 2.13 -15.66 -17.15
N SER A 566 3.45 -15.59 -17.06
CA SER A 566 4.27 -14.48 -17.53
C SER A 566 5.60 -14.95 -18.08
N VAL A 567 6.27 -14.12 -18.86
CA VAL A 567 7.68 -14.27 -19.20
C VAL A 567 8.51 -13.18 -18.54
N THR A 568 9.72 -13.54 -18.13
CA THR A 568 10.78 -12.59 -17.76
C THR A 568 12.06 -12.89 -18.54
N GLU A 569 12.93 -11.89 -18.65
CA GLU A 569 14.26 -12.01 -19.26
C GLU A 569 15.32 -11.57 -18.22
N PRO A 570 15.73 -12.47 -17.30
CA PRO A 570 16.67 -12.13 -16.23
C PRO A 570 18.10 -11.91 -16.72
N LEU A 571 18.45 -12.48 -17.89
CA LEU A 571 19.74 -12.33 -18.55
C LEU A 571 19.49 -12.19 -20.06
N PRO A 572 20.34 -11.46 -20.81
CA PRO A 572 20.21 -11.35 -22.26
C PRO A 572 20.11 -12.73 -22.93
N GLY A 573 19.02 -12.95 -23.67
CA GLY A 573 18.81 -14.20 -24.41
C GLY A 573 18.30 -15.39 -23.58
N VAL A 574 18.16 -15.25 -22.26
CA VAL A 574 17.55 -16.27 -21.39
C VAL A 574 16.16 -15.81 -21.00
N ARG A 575 15.15 -16.61 -21.33
CA ARG A 575 13.74 -16.33 -20.97
C ARG A 575 13.27 -17.35 -19.95
N ILE A 576 12.47 -16.90 -18.99
CA ILE A 576 11.80 -17.76 -18.03
C ILE A 576 10.29 -17.60 -18.19
N VAL A 577 9.62 -18.65 -18.67
CA VAL A 577 8.15 -18.72 -18.66
C VAL A 577 7.72 -19.26 -17.32
N SER A 578 7.01 -18.45 -16.55
CA SER A 578 6.54 -18.78 -15.21
C SER A 578 5.03 -18.82 -15.17
N ALA A 579 4.47 -19.87 -14.57
CA ALA A 579 3.03 -20.00 -14.34
C ALA A 579 2.73 -20.43 -12.91
N THR A 580 1.66 -19.87 -12.35
CA THR A 580 1.14 -20.23 -11.02
C THR A 580 -0.29 -20.73 -11.17
N VAL A 581 -0.59 -21.91 -10.62
CA VAL A 581 -1.94 -22.49 -10.50
C VAL A 581 -2.26 -22.65 -9.02
N VAL A 582 -3.48 -22.30 -8.61
CA VAL A 582 -3.87 -22.37 -7.19
C VAL A 582 -5.15 -23.17 -6.99
N HIS A 583 -5.20 -23.93 -5.90
CA HIS A 583 -6.38 -24.69 -5.49
C HIS A 583 -6.44 -24.81 -3.97
N GLY A 584 -7.51 -24.32 -3.33
CA GLY A 584 -7.56 -24.21 -1.86
C GLY A 584 -6.35 -23.43 -1.33
N ARG A 585 -5.52 -24.07 -0.49
CA ARG A 585 -4.23 -23.52 0.00
C ARG A 585 -2.98 -23.96 -0.78
N ALA A 586 -3.15 -24.74 -1.85
CA ALA A 586 -2.06 -25.26 -2.67
C ALA A 586 -1.69 -24.26 -3.78
N GLU A 587 -0.40 -24.22 -4.10
CA GLU A 587 0.17 -23.35 -5.13
C GLU A 587 1.13 -24.17 -5.99
N LEU A 588 0.74 -24.58 -7.20
CA LEU A 588 1.67 -25.15 -8.16
C LEU A 588 2.42 -24.01 -8.85
N ARG A 589 3.76 -24.06 -8.79
CA ARG A 589 4.65 -23.08 -9.43
C ARG A 589 5.49 -23.78 -10.48
N ALA A 590 5.39 -23.33 -11.72
CA ALA A 590 6.12 -23.88 -12.86
C ALA A 590 7.00 -22.80 -13.50
N HIS A 591 8.26 -23.14 -13.76
CA HIS A 591 9.25 -22.26 -14.37
C HIS A 591 9.98 -23.01 -15.50
N LEU A 592 9.76 -22.59 -16.74
CA LEU A 592 10.44 -23.11 -17.91
C LEU A 592 11.56 -22.14 -18.31
N VAL A 593 12.79 -22.56 -18.11
CA VAL A 593 13.99 -21.83 -18.52
C VAL A 593 14.30 -22.15 -19.97
N VAL A 594 14.41 -21.12 -20.80
CA VAL A 594 14.69 -21.23 -22.24
C VAL A 594 15.94 -20.42 -22.58
N GLY A 595 16.93 -21.08 -23.18
CA GLY A 595 18.14 -20.42 -23.69
C GLY A 595 19.32 -20.33 -22.72
N ALA A 596 19.21 -20.89 -21.51
CA ALA A 596 20.35 -21.07 -20.62
C ALA A 596 21.16 -22.33 -21.01
N ASP A 597 22.47 -22.30 -20.76
CA ASP A 597 23.33 -23.46 -20.99
C ASP A 597 22.92 -24.63 -20.10
N ALA A 598 23.11 -25.86 -20.57
CA ALA A 598 22.93 -27.03 -19.72
C ALA A 598 23.99 -27.04 -18.61
N GLY A 599 23.59 -27.35 -17.38
CA GLY A 599 24.47 -27.29 -16.21
C GLY A 599 24.37 -25.98 -15.42
N THR A 600 23.60 -24.99 -15.88
CA THR A 600 23.36 -23.75 -15.12
C THR A 600 22.53 -24.04 -13.87
N PRO A 601 23.02 -23.72 -12.66
CA PRO A 601 22.25 -23.91 -11.44
C PRO A 601 21.07 -22.94 -11.36
N VAL A 602 19.98 -23.37 -10.75
CA VAL A 602 18.80 -22.55 -10.45
C VAL A 602 18.41 -22.68 -8.98
N CYS A 603 17.75 -21.65 -8.46
CA CYS A 603 17.22 -21.63 -7.11
C CYS A 603 15.79 -21.09 -7.12
N GLN A 604 14.87 -21.79 -6.47
CA GLN A 604 13.52 -21.31 -6.17
C GLN A 604 13.36 -21.14 -4.66
N THR A 605 12.86 -19.98 -4.22
CA THR A 605 12.52 -19.72 -2.82
C THR A 605 11.01 -19.62 -2.59
N GLY A 606 10.58 -20.03 -1.40
CA GLY A 606 9.20 -19.99 -0.95
C GLY A 606 8.88 -18.76 -0.10
N TRP A 607 7.86 -18.88 0.74
CA TRP A 607 7.40 -17.85 1.66
C TRP A 607 8.41 -17.56 2.78
N ALA A 608 8.60 -16.28 3.13
CA ALA A 608 9.34 -15.85 4.30
C ALA A 608 8.44 -15.81 5.54
N ILE A 609 8.72 -16.67 6.53
CA ILE A 609 8.02 -16.70 7.80
C ILE A 609 8.84 -15.95 8.86
N ALA A 610 8.25 -14.91 9.45
CA ALA A 610 8.89 -14.13 10.50
C ALA A 610 9.14 -14.98 11.77
N THR A 611 10.26 -14.74 12.45
CA THR A 611 10.64 -15.45 13.67
C THR A 611 11.04 -14.49 14.79
N THR A 612 10.79 -14.90 16.03
CA THR A 612 11.00 -14.07 17.23
C THR A 612 12.46 -13.97 17.70
N SER A 613 13.38 -14.77 17.16
CA SER A 613 14.81 -14.69 17.46
C SER A 613 15.68 -14.67 16.19
N ALA A 614 16.74 -13.86 16.21
CA ALA A 614 17.78 -13.81 15.18
C ALA A 614 18.86 -14.91 15.37
N SER A 615 18.60 -15.94 16.18
CA SER A 615 19.62 -16.91 16.57
C SER A 615 19.88 -17.95 15.47
N GLY A 616 20.99 -17.75 14.75
CA GLY A 616 21.95 -18.79 14.35
C GLY A 616 21.48 -19.86 13.36
N ALA A 617 22.07 -19.82 12.16
CA ALA A 617 22.11 -20.94 11.24
C ALA A 617 22.62 -22.21 11.95
N ALA A 618 21.74 -23.18 12.13
CA ALA A 618 22.12 -24.56 12.39
C ALA A 618 21.26 -25.45 11.47
N THR A 619 21.88 -25.96 10.41
CA THR A 619 21.34 -27.00 9.54
C THR A 619 20.99 -28.20 10.41
N THR A 620 19.71 -28.34 10.76
CA THR A 620 19.19 -29.50 11.50
C THR A 620 18.43 -30.37 10.53
N THR A 621 19.09 -31.42 10.05
CA THR A 621 18.45 -32.58 9.42
C THR A 621 17.70 -33.34 10.50
N ALA A 622 16.40 -33.09 10.65
CA ALA A 622 15.54 -33.86 11.54
C ALA A 622 14.94 -35.05 10.77
N THR A 623 15.56 -36.22 10.91
CA THR A 623 14.94 -37.54 10.68
C THR A 623 14.14 -37.93 11.92
N ALA A 624 12.86 -38.23 11.77
CA ALA A 624 12.10 -38.98 12.76
C ALA A 624 11.15 -39.98 12.07
N THR A 625 11.53 -41.25 12.16
CA THR A 625 10.77 -42.44 11.80
C THR A 625 9.63 -42.66 12.80
N GLY A 626 8.45 -43.02 12.29
CA GLY A 626 7.26 -43.27 13.10
C GLY A 626 7.21 -44.61 13.82
N THR A 627 6.29 -44.69 14.77
CA THR A 627 5.42 -45.80 15.22
C THR A 627 4.46 -45.11 16.21
N GLY A 628 3.14 -45.26 16.25
CA GLY A 628 2.19 -46.28 15.80
C GLY A 628 1.23 -46.47 16.98
N ALA A 629 -0.02 -45.98 16.90
CA ALA A 629 -1.11 -46.38 17.80
C ALA A 629 -2.45 -45.86 17.28
N THR A 630 -3.26 -46.78 16.76
CA THR A 630 -4.69 -46.64 16.44
C THR A 630 -5.51 -46.53 17.74
N PRO A 631 -6.67 -45.86 17.71
CA PRO A 631 -7.85 -46.53 18.25
C PRO A 631 -9.08 -46.46 17.34
N THR A 632 -9.72 -47.61 17.28
CA THR A 632 -11.00 -48.00 16.74
C THR A 632 -12.18 -47.10 17.14
N ALA A 633 -13.01 -46.78 16.15
CA ALA A 633 -14.36 -46.24 16.31
C ALA A 633 -15.37 -47.34 16.69
N THR A 634 -16.47 -46.95 17.33
CA THR A 634 -17.78 -47.62 17.25
C THR A 634 -18.88 -46.57 17.06
N PRO A 635 -19.89 -46.83 16.22
CA PRO A 635 -20.96 -45.87 15.92
C PRO A 635 -22.18 -46.10 16.81
N ASP A 636 -22.94 -45.03 17.09
CA ASP A 636 -24.31 -45.16 17.57
C ASP A 636 -25.24 -44.23 16.78
N GLU A 637 -26.30 -44.82 16.26
CA GLU A 637 -27.37 -44.19 15.48
C GLU A 637 -28.40 -43.49 16.37
N ALA A 638 -28.84 -42.28 15.98
CA ALA A 638 -30.16 -41.76 16.33
C ALA A 638 -30.71 -40.80 15.24
N THR A 639 -31.90 -41.13 14.73
CA THR A 639 -32.72 -40.47 13.69
C THR A 639 -33.34 -39.11 14.11
N PRO A 640 -33.96 -38.33 13.19
CA PRO A 640 -33.80 -36.88 13.11
C PRO A 640 -34.97 -36.10 13.74
N GLN A 641 -34.68 -34.89 14.22
CA GLN A 641 -35.69 -33.86 14.47
C GLN A 641 -35.40 -32.65 13.57
N THR A 642 -36.37 -32.33 12.71
CA THR A 642 -36.45 -31.12 11.89
C THR A 642 -36.49 -29.87 12.77
N ALA A 643 -35.39 -29.11 12.76
CA ALA A 643 -35.32 -27.74 13.22
C ALA A 643 -34.78 -26.86 12.09
N LEU A 644 -35.41 -25.69 11.89
CA LEU A 644 -34.98 -24.67 10.93
C LEU A 644 -33.50 -24.34 11.12
N ALA A 645 -32.75 -24.32 10.02
CA ALA A 645 -31.32 -24.03 10.02
C ALA A 645 -31.04 -22.64 10.63
N PRO A 646 -30.17 -22.53 11.65
CA PRO A 646 -29.65 -21.25 12.08
C PRO A 646 -28.78 -20.65 10.96
N PRO A 647 -28.63 -19.32 10.88
CA PRO A 647 -27.68 -18.70 9.96
C PRO A 647 -26.29 -19.31 10.18
N ALA A 648 -25.53 -19.48 9.09
CA ALA A 648 -24.18 -20.02 9.13
C ALA A 648 -23.37 -19.36 10.26
N PRO A 649 -22.60 -20.12 11.06
CA PRO A 649 -21.78 -19.53 12.12
C PRO A 649 -20.86 -18.48 11.49
N ALA A 650 -20.85 -17.28 12.07
CA ALA A 650 -19.89 -16.24 11.69
C ALA A 650 -18.48 -16.86 11.71
N GLY A 651 -17.71 -16.63 10.64
CA GLY A 651 -16.30 -17.01 10.58
C GLY A 651 -15.53 -16.48 11.80
N PRO A 652 -14.35 -17.04 12.10
CA PRO A 652 -13.57 -16.66 13.27
C PRO A 652 -13.36 -15.14 13.30
N THR A 653 -13.68 -14.50 14.42
CA THR A 653 -13.36 -13.08 14.65
C THR A 653 -11.84 -12.90 14.64
N ALA A 654 -11.32 -11.70 14.35
CA ALA A 654 -9.86 -11.48 14.23
C ALA A 654 -9.02 -11.96 15.43
N SER A 655 -9.61 -12.00 16.65
CA SER A 655 -8.97 -12.53 17.87
C SER A 655 -8.94 -14.07 17.97
N GLN A 656 -9.58 -14.78 17.04
CA GLN A 656 -9.66 -16.24 16.95
C GLN A 656 -8.84 -16.82 15.80
N LEU A 657 -8.23 -15.97 14.96
CA LEU A 657 -7.38 -16.44 13.86
C LEU A 657 -6.06 -17.01 14.40
N PRO A 658 -5.61 -18.20 13.94
CA PRO A 658 -4.34 -18.76 14.35
C PRO A 658 -3.18 -17.79 14.07
N THR A 659 -2.20 -17.67 14.96
CA THR A 659 -1.09 -16.72 14.81
C THR A 659 0.10 -17.29 14.06
N ASP A 660 0.31 -18.61 14.15
CA ASP A 660 1.49 -19.27 13.62
C ASP A 660 1.27 -19.67 12.16
N LEU A 661 2.23 -19.31 11.31
CA LEU A 661 2.21 -19.64 9.89
C LEU A 661 3.10 -20.85 9.61
N THR A 662 2.59 -21.76 8.79
CA THR A 662 3.35 -22.85 8.19
C THR A 662 3.55 -22.56 6.72
N ALA A 663 4.81 -22.44 6.29
CA ALA A 663 5.20 -22.40 4.89
C ALA A 663 5.81 -23.75 4.47
N GLN A 664 5.40 -24.24 3.31
CA GLN A 664 5.87 -25.49 2.72
C GLN A 664 6.28 -25.25 1.27
N LEU A 665 7.32 -25.96 0.82
CA LEU A 665 7.80 -25.95 -0.56
C LEU A 665 8.30 -27.35 -0.90
N HIS A 666 7.62 -28.01 -1.83
CA HIS A 666 7.86 -29.39 -2.21
C HIS A 666 8.37 -29.48 -3.66
N PRO A 667 9.52 -30.13 -3.93
CA PRO A 667 9.99 -30.33 -5.29
C PRO A 667 9.15 -31.38 -6.01
N VAL A 668 8.76 -31.10 -7.25
CA VAL A 668 7.98 -32.03 -8.10
C VAL A 668 8.79 -32.49 -9.31
N HIS A 669 9.36 -31.54 -10.06
CA HIS A 669 10.13 -31.83 -11.29
C HIS A 669 11.31 -30.85 -11.44
N GLY A 670 12.43 -31.32 -11.99
CA GLY A 670 13.62 -30.51 -12.28
C GLY A 670 14.53 -30.16 -11.08
N TYR A 671 14.03 -30.26 -9.85
CA TYR A 671 14.80 -29.96 -8.64
C TYR A 671 15.61 -31.16 -8.12
N THR A 672 16.67 -30.84 -7.37
CA THR A 672 17.56 -31.80 -6.72
C THR A 672 17.33 -31.81 -5.21
N GLY A 673 17.20 -33.00 -4.63
CA GLY A 673 17.07 -33.16 -3.19
C GLY A 673 15.73 -32.67 -2.61
N ARG A 674 15.73 -32.33 -1.32
CA ARG A 674 14.58 -31.78 -0.58
C ARG A 674 14.79 -30.29 -0.34
N ALA A 675 13.70 -29.58 -0.05
CA ALA A 675 13.79 -28.19 0.36
C ALA A 675 14.71 -28.01 1.57
N ARG A 676 15.62 -27.04 1.46
CA ARG A 676 16.49 -26.61 2.55
C ARG A 676 15.96 -25.33 3.16
N GLN A 677 16.18 -25.15 4.45
CA GLN A 677 15.82 -23.93 5.15
C GLN A 677 16.96 -22.91 5.09
N LEU A 678 16.62 -21.68 4.73
CA LEU A 678 17.49 -20.51 4.75
C LEU A 678 17.08 -19.60 5.91
N GLY A 679 18.06 -19.11 6.66
CA GLY A 679 17.86 -17.95 7.52
C GLY A 679 17.88 -16.68 6.66
N ALA A 680 16.98 -15.76 6.94
CA ALA A 680 16.86 -14.49 6.25
C ALA A 680 16.70 -13.33 7.24
N GLY A 681 16.89 -12.12 6.73
CA GLY A 681 16.81 -10.88 7.50
C GLY A 681 15.41 -10.58 8.03
N SER A 682 15.28 -9.37 8.59
CA SER A 682 13.99 -8.86 9.06
C SER A 682 13.00 -8.68 7.91
N THR A 683 11.73 -8.84 8.25
CA THR A 683 10.58 -8.52 7.41
C THR A 683 9.75 -7.46 8.13
N LEU A 684 8.76 -6.89 7.45
CA LEU A 684 7.78 -6.00 8.07
C LEU A 684 6.92 -6.65 9.18
N PHE A 685 7.03 -7.98 9.38
CA PHE A 685 6.33 -8.75 10.42
C PHE A 685 7.24 -9.25 11.55
N GLY A 686 8.57 -9.09 11.45
CA GLY A 686 9.46 -9.52 12.51
C GLY A 686 10.95 -9.35 12.24
N PRO A 687 11.78 -9.47 13.29
CA PRO A 687 13.20 -9.12 13.25
C PRO A 687 14.08 -10.10 12.48
N ALA A 688 13.60 -11.31 12.22
CA ALA A 688 14.27 -12.31 11.40
C ALA A 688 13.22 -13.13 10.65
N SER A 689 13.64 -13.92 9.66
CA SER A 689 12.75 -14.82 8.94
C SER A 689 13.42 -16.12 8.50
N ARG A 690 12.60 -17.10 8.15
CA ARG A 690 13.03 -18.37 7.54
C ARG A 690 12.35 -18.53 6.19
N ILE A 691 13.10 -19.03 5.22
CA ILE A 691 12.62 -19.29 3.85
C ILE A 691 12.98 -20.73 3.47
N LEU A 692 12.10 -21.43 2.76
CA LEU A 692 12.45 -22.70 2.12
C LEU A 692 12.99 -22.45 0.71
N ALA A 693 14.03 -23.19 0.33
CA ALA A 693 14.64 -23.10 -0.99
C ALA A 693 14.80 -24.48 -1.64
N LEU A 694 14.61 -24.53 -2.96
CA LEU A 694 14.87 -25.68 -3.83
C LEU A 694 15.99 -25.32 -4.80
N ASP A 695 16.95 -26.23 -4.97
CA ASP A 695 18.03 -26.08 -5.95
C ASP A 695 17.82 -27.05 -7.10
N GLY A 696 18.11 -26.62 -8.31
CA GLY A 696 18.04 -27.43 -9.52
C GLY A 696 19.17 -27.07 -10.48
N VAL A 697 19.24 -27.79 -11.60
CA VAL A 697 20.21 -27.53 -12.66
C VAL A 697 19.52 -27.70 -14.01
N THR A 698 19.76 -26.79 -14.95
CA THR A 698 19.27 -26.93 -16.32
C THR A 698 19.87 -28.17 -16.97
N THR A 699 19.07 -28.94 -17.71
CA THR A 699 19.50 -30.20 -18.32
C THR A 699 19.46 -30.17 -19.84
N ALA A 700 18.73 -29.21 -20.41
CA ALA A 700 18.51 -29.04 -21.84
C ALA A 700 18.21 -27.56 -22.17
N PRO A 701 18.22 -27.17 -23.46
CA PRO A 701 17.90 -25.80 -23.89
C PRO A 701 16.55 -25.27 -23.40
N GLU A 702 15.59 -26.18 -23.21
CA GLU A 702 14.38 -25.96 -22.42
C GLU A 702 14.45 -26.84 -21.17
N SER A 703 14.45 -26.23 -19.98
CA SER A 703 14.49 -26.94 -18.70
C SER A 703 13.33 -26.51 -17.82
N LEU A 704 12.43 -27.46 -17.53
CA LEU A 704 11.25 -27.23 -16.70
C LEU A 704 11.57 -27.51 -15.22
N PHE A 705 11.07 -26.63 -14.35
CA PHE A 705 11.08 -26.80 -12.91
C PHE A 705 9.66 -26.65 -12.37
N VAL A 706 9.21 -27.62 -11.57
CA VAL A 706 7.86 -27.61 -10.98
C VAL A 706 7.97 -27.87 -9.48
N SER A 707 7.26 -27.06 -8.70
CA SER A 707 7.13 -27.24 -7.26
C SER A 707 5.69 -27.02 -6.80
N LEU A 708 5.40 -27.55 -5.62
CA LEU A 708 4.14 -27.37 -4.92
C LEU A 708 4.41 -26.63 -3.61
N ALA A 709 3.91 -25.41 -3.50
CA ALA A 709 4.01 -24.58 -2.32
C ALA A 709 2.68 -24.51 -1.56
N SER A 710 2.75 -24.17 -0.28
CA SER A 710 1.58 -23.82 0.52
C SER A 710 2.01 -22.91 1.67
N LEU A 711 1.25 -21.85 1.90
CA LEU A 711 1.29 -21.04 3.12
C LEU A 711 -0.04 -21.24 3.83
N THR A 712 -0.08 -21.41 5.15
CA THR A 712 -1.34 -21.50 5.91
C THR A 712 -1.13 -21.22 7.38
N ALA A 713 -2.19 -20.82 8.08
CA ALA A 713 -2.24 -20.79 9.55
C ALA A 713 -3.04 -21.95 10.15
N GLU A 714 -3.44 -22.94 9.35
CA GLU A 714 -4.08 -24.16 9.86
C GLU A 714 -3.14 -24.88 10.85
N PRO A 715 -3.67 -25.40 11.98
CA PRO A 715 -2.88 -26.21 12.89
C PRO A 715 -2.54 -27.55 12.25
N ASP A 716 -1.28 -27.98 12.38
CA ASP A 716 -0.76 -29.25 11.85
C ASP A 716 -1.20 -29.55 10.40
N PRO A 717 -0.91 -28.65 9.45
CA PRO A 717 -1.44 -28.77 8.10
C PRO A 717 -0.82 -29.97 7.38
N ALA A 718 -1.62 -30.67 6.58
CA ALA A 718 -1.13 -31.77 5.74
C ALA A 718 0.09 -31.34 4.90
N PRO A 719 1.08 -32.24 4.67
CA PRO A 719 2.23 -31.94 3.84
C PRO A 719 1.82 -31.48 2.44
N ALA A 720 2.54 -30.51 1.87
CA ALA A 720 2.24 -29.98 0.53
C ALA A 720 2.17 -31.09 -0.53
N ALA A 721 3.04 -32.10 -0.43
CA ALA A 721 3.06 -33.27 -1.32
C ALA A 721 1.75 -34.09 -1.33
N ALA A 722 0.90 -33.96 -0.31
CA ALA A 722 -0.39 -34.64 -0.23
C ALA A 722 -1.56 -33.80 -0.80
N LEU A 723 -1.30 -32.55 -1.22
CA LEU A 723 -2.33 -31.65 -1.73
C LEU A 723 -2.65 -31.90 -3.21
N ALA A 724 -1.74 -32.53 -3.95
CA ALA A 724 -1.94 -32.88 -5.35
C ALA A 724 -0.99 -33.99 -5.80
N ASP A 725 -1.50 -34.86 -6.67
CA ASP A 725 -0.71 -35.73 -7.52
C ASP A 725 -0.38 -34.98 -8.82
N ILE A 726 0.91 -34.75 -9.09
CA ILE A 726 1.36 -33.96 -10.24
C ILE A 726 2.20 -34.83 -11.17
N HIS A 727 1.85 -34.83 -12.45
CA HIS A 727 2.56 -35.54 -13.50
C HIS A 727 2.91 -34.61 -14.66
N VAL A 728 4.21 -34.48 -14.94
CA VAL A 728 4.74 -33.76 -16.10
C VAL A 728 4.81 -34.73 -17.28
N SER A 729 4.01 -34.49 -18.32
CA SER A 729 3.97 -35.36 -19.50
C SER A 729 4.99 -34.97 -20.56
N ASP A 730 5.24 -33.68 -20.71
CA ASP A 730 6.25 -33.09 -21.58
C ASP A 730 6.73 -31.75 -20.97
N PRO A 731 7.76 -31.09 -21.53
CA PRO A 731 8.32 -29.85 -20.96
C PRO A 731 7.34 -28.67 -20.81
N ARG A 732 6.12 -28.76 -21.34
CA ARG A 732 5.09 -27.71 -21.32
C ARG A 732 3.74 -28.18 -20.80
N THR A 733 3.51 -29.48 -20.65
CA THR A 733 2.23 -30.02 -20.16
C THR A 733 2.36 -30.63 -18.77
N ILE A 734 1.63 -30.04 -17.81
CA ILE A 734 1.60 -30.47 -16.40
C ILE A 734 0.17 -30.88 -16.06
N ASN A 735 -0.03 -32.13 -15.67
CA ASN A 735 -1.30 -32.67 -15.21
C ASN A 735 -1.32 -32.68 -13.69
N VAL A 736 -2.38 -32.16 -13.10
CA VAL A 736 -2.57 -32.05 -11.66
C VAL A 736 -3.88 -32.72 -11.30
N THR A 737 -3.85 -33.64 -10.34
CA THR A 737 -5.04 -34.13 -9.65
C THR A 737 -4.96 -33.65 -8.22
N TRP A 738 -5.84 -32.72 -7.83
CA TRP A 738 -5.87 -32.14 -6.50
C TRP A 738 -6.42 -33.16 -5.48
N GLN A 739 -6.20 -32.90 -4.19
CA GLN A 739 -6.62 -33.77 -3.09
C GLN A 739 -8.13 -34.07 -3.08
N ASP A 740 -8.95 -33.14 -3.60
CA ASP A 740 -10.41 -33.31 -3.74
C ASP A 740 -10.82 -34.02 -5.03
N SER A 741 -9.85 -34.62 -5.75
CA SER A 741 -10.03 -35.32 -7.04
C SER A 741 -10.38 -34.43 -8.22
N THR A 742 -10.39 -33.10 -8.08
CA THR A 742 -10.48 -32.20 -9.23
C THR A 742 -9.17 -32.26 -10.04
N ALA A 743 -9.27 -32.08 -11.36
CA ALA A 743 -8.13 -32.17 -12.25
C ALA A 743 -7.90 -30.86 -13.01
N THR A 744 -6.65 -30.42 -13.05
CA THR A 744 -6.21 -29.26 -13.84
C THR A 744 -5.09 -29.70 -14.78
N VAL A 745 -5.19 -29.30 -16.05
CA VAL A 745 -4.10 -29.46 -17.03
C VAL A 745 -3.56 -28.08 -17.36
N LEU A 746 -2.31 -27.84 -16.98
CA LEU A 746 -1.61 -26.60 -17.31
C LEU A 746 -0.75 -26.82 -18.55
N HIS A 747 -1.03 -26.05 -19.59
CA HIS A 747 -0.15 -25.91 -20.75
C HIS A 747 0.61 -24.59 -20.63
N LEU A 748 1.94 -24.68 -20.47
CA LEU A 748 2.79 -23.49 -20.41
C LEU A 748 2.75 -22.75 -21.75
N PRO A 749 2.43 -21.44 -21.76
CA PRO A 749 2.27 -20.70 -23.00
C PRO A 749 3.56 -20.73 -23.85
N GLU A 750 3.36 -20.77 -25.17
CA GLU A 750 4.46 -20.54 -26.09
C GLU A 750 4.98 -19.11 -25.97
N LEU A 751 6.29 -18.96 -26.12
CA LEU A 751 6.88 -17.64 -26.19
C LEU A 751 6.46 -17.01 -27.51
N PRO A 752 5.98 -15.75 -27.51
CA PRO A 752 5.70 -15.06 -28.76
C PRO A 752 6.97 -15.08 -29.61
N HIS A 753 6.81 -15.33 -30.91
CA HIS A 753 7.90 -15.18 -31.86
C HIS A 753 8.43 -13.74 -31.72
N PRO A 754 9.77 -13.52 -31.72
CA PRO A 754 10.29 -12.17 -31.74
C PRO A 754 9.60 -11.43 -32.89
N PRO A 755 9.06 -10.21 -32.68
CA PRO A 755 8.37 -9.50 -33.74
C PRO A 755 9.35 -9.35 -34.90
N GLY A 756 9.12 -10.09 -35.99
CA GLY A 756 9.87 -9.91 -37.22
C GLY A 756 9.53 -8.51 -37.72
N HIS A 757 10.49 -7.58 -37.62
CA HIS A 757 10.47 -6.21 -38.15
C HIS A 757 9.11 -5.76 -38.75
N GLN A 758 8.09 -5.57 -37.92
CA GLN A 758 6.94 -4.76 -38.30
C GLN A 758 7.21 -3.37 -37.75
N GLN A 759 7.41 -2.42 -38.65
CA GLN A 759 7.41 -0.99 -38.35
C GLN A 759 6.14 -0.70 -37.53
N LEU A 760 6.33 -0.26 -36.29
CA LEU A 760 5.30 0.49 -35.58
C LEU A 760 4.78 1.59 -36.53
N PRO A 761 3.46 1.81 -36.66
CA PRO A 761 2.97 2.94 -37.43
C PRO A 761 3.62 4.21 -36.87
N GLN A 762 4.33 4.93 -37.74
CA GLN A 762 4.94 6.20 -37.37
C GLN A 762 3.83 7.11 -36.85
N LEU A 763 3.95 7.52 -35.58
CA LEU A 763 3.19 8.64 -35.06
C LEU A 763 3.40 9.83 -36.00
N PRO A 764 2.35 10.57 -36.40
CA PRO A 764 2.52 11.73 -37.26
C PRO A 764 3.47 12.71 -36.59
N GLN A 765 4.59 12.98 -37.26
CA GLN A 765 5.56 13.98 -36.80
C GLN A 765 4.86 15.34 -36.72
N LEU A 766 4.84 15.94 -35.54
CA LEU A 766 4.43 17.32 -35.37
C LEU A 766 5.39 18.22 -36.19
N PRO A 767 4.87 19.21 -36.95
CA PRO A 767 5.70 20.07 -37.76
C PRO A 767 6.66 20.88 -36.86
N GLN A 768 7.95 20.81 -37.19
CA GLN A 768 9.00 21.61 -36.55
C GLN A 768 8.77 23.11 -36.85
N PRO A 769 8.93 24.01 -35.88
CA PRO A 769 8.88 25.45 -36.13
C PRO A 769 10.06 25.89 -37.01
N PRO A 770 9.88 26.87 -37.90
CA PRO A 770 10.93 27.30 -38.81
C PRO A 770 12.07 27.97 -38.05
N GLU A 771 13.30 27.57 -38.35
CA GLU A 771 14.53 28.21 -37.87
C GLU A 771 14.59 29.66 -38.38
N GLU A 772 14.63 30.63 -37.47
CA GLU A 772 14.95 32.02 -37.79
C GLU A 772 16.45 32.16 -38.09
N ARG A 773 16.74 32.91 -39.16
CA ARG A 773 18.07 33.26 -39.69
C ARG A 773 18.75 34.37 -38.90
#